data_AF-A0A2V2CA07-F1
#
_entry.id   AF-A0A2V2CA07-F1
#
_cell.length_a   1.000
_cell.length_b   1.000
_cell.length_c   1.000
_cell.angle_alpha   90.00
_cell.angle_beta   90.00
_cell.angle_gamma   90.00
#
_symmetry.space_group_name_H-M   'P 1'
#
loop_
_entity.id
_entity.type
_entity.pdbx_description
1 polymer ?
#
loop_
_entity_poly.entity_id
_entity_poly.type
_entity_poly.pdbx_seq_one_letter_code
_entity_poly.pdbx_strand_id
1 'polypeptide(L)'
;MKHIRGKDVNDKITFRFYCNLYSLYDLEQHDAVAATCEEEGYNEACWRCPGCGKCFSNRDGTGEIIDNVIPKTGHKFDDNGNCTNAGCTYHAEAYISSWNKEKTYYDTVANAINNATAPAESVHVVSYERNTPITINKVVDLTVAEDVTVPEIRMESLPSQDTGNLSVKINNHGTVRLFSTPETVNGRYQGVSYFNHNRTEQIKAASTIAVRTMQILNTDTGTIGEINISQTDNPTPKVQVTNNGRTITTLSGSPQNVALCTGTGSYGTITSTGGTADQLLNTGCYFYFPKGTEKWLNKCDESEVSGVIISYAPFTVKVNRDGSALTATNGSYTIDNVTVGKDVALSAAFALNEYGLKVGESEITSRWYYEGESKNASENNSLTLKDIQYGVYDLIFEATESKYGFTTSVNVKVNVTPSGITPISLKPQPTSAAYTKVYNGTKDASAVLPPIEFLLADGREIRISPDYYTATAEYRSPNCIDDNKIIVTVTLTPAGENYYTLTDGKIEVPATITPYDGEWVGDIQYKAFSVGSNSSLGSPHVGDPVLPYLQLSGMMYNTEMGRLYPRKITSKDGFQYSFYHLRPGATEPDPELDELLTADSVFTYPEEGYNFYAVVEPSLNYTGCITNSTAYFFVYDKYNGNSHTHDNEKTYDKWAGGSLYIASGGTATRYLSGAQPNVNVELALSQKKTLDLCLYNKAVHVIGSSHDQIYLVGGSTLVLSDCRKTGKVIGSAVASGSGGVAHVKNGTLSVYDVTLTGGIAKNGGAIVVDKDGTLNIHSGEISGNHVTSGKGGAIYVKSGGVVNMYGGTIKNNRAYSGDGGAIYVEDGGTLNLYGGTITGNTASGLGGGIYVEAGGMVNVKGVPIVKDNTANGKPSNLCICANSSSPLLSISGDMTDGAQIGVSTNASCPMLLARGMQTDYSAYFIPDDANTFVFYTDQALTLCAKPTATLEGDTLTITTGSGNMSNTFVLLAAEYDTDGKMLAVQSWNVAPQKDTYTCDVKNPGAKIKCFLLRATSYTPVLTPFSPLA
;
A
#
# COMPACT_ATOMS: atom_id res chain seq x y z
N MET A 1 -65.24 -18.46 -3.12
CA MET A 1 -64.51 -18.05 -4.34
C MET A 1 -64.99 -16.68 -4.78
N LYS A 2 -64.07 -15.70 -4.87
CA LYS A 2 -64.24 -14.52 -5.74
C LYS A 2 -63.47 -14.84 -7.03
N HIS A 3 -64.17 -14.94 -8.15
CA HIS A 3 -63.55 -14.81 -9.47
C HIS A 3 -64.35 -13.79 -10.30
N ILE A 4 -63.61 -13.19 -11.23
CA ILE A 4 -63.75 -11.90 -11.89
C ILE A 4 -64.91 -11.81 -12.90
N ARG A 5 -65.39 -10.58 -13.13
CA ARG A 5 -66.49 -10.17 -14.05
C ARG A 5 -66.22 -10.52 -15.52
N GLY A 6 -67.29 -10.83 -16.26
CA GLY A 6 -67.41 -10.77 -17.72
C GLY A 6 -68.77 -10.18 -18.15
N LYS A 7 -68.83 -9.52 -19.30
CA LYS A 7 -69.93 -8.65 -19.77
C LYS A 7 -70.94 -9.37 -20.69
N ASP A 8 -71.00 -10.69 -20.65
CA ASP A 8 -71.91 -11.52 -21.44
C ASP A 8 -72.85 -12.33 -20.53
N VAL A 9 -74.16 -12.21 -20.77
CA VAL A 9 -75.24 -12.84 -19.97
C VAL A 9 -75.63 -14.24 -20.46
N ASN A 10 -74.73 -14.98 -21.11
CA ASN A 10 -75.05 -16.31 -21.67
C ASN A 10 -74.00 -17.42 -21.45
N ASP A 11 -73.08 -17.26 -20.50
CA ASP A 11 -72.17 -18.36 -20.14
C ASP A 11 -72.84 -19.34 -19.18
N LYS A 12 -73.33 -20.45 -19.74
CA LYS A 12 -73.84 -21.61 -18.99
C LYS A 12 -72.65 -22.37 -18.37
N ILE A 13 -72.33 -22.11 -17.11
CA ILE A 13 -71.45 -22.99 -16.33
C ILE A 13 -72.22 -24.27 -16.02
N THR A 14 -71.77 -25.37 -16.60
CA THR A 14 -72.27 -26.71 -16.28
C THR A 14 -71.49 -27.26 -15.10
N PHE A 15 -72.08 -27.28 -13.91
CA PHE A 15 -71.52 -28.02 -12.77
C PHE A 15 -71.74 -29.52 -13.02
N ARG A 16 -70.66 -30.27 -13.23
CA ARG A 16 -70.67 -31.71 -13.00
C ARG A 16 -70.50 -31.93 -11.50
N PHE A 17 -71.58 -32.16 -10.78
CA PHE A 17 -71.50 -32.70 -9.43
C PHE A 17 -71.00 -34.14 -9.54
N TYR A 18 -69.72 -34.35 -9.22
CA TYR A 18 -69.23 -35.68 -8.90
C TYR A 18 -69.74 -36.00 -7.50
N CYS A 19 -70.76 -36.86 -7.41
CA CYS A 19 -71.05 -37.55 -6.18
C CYS A 19 -69.95 -38.60 -6.02
N ASN A 20 -68.84 -38.23 -5.38
CA ASN A 20 -67.85 -39.23 -5.02
C ASN A 20 -68.51 -40.15 -3.98
N LEU A 21 -68.46 -41.46 -4.23
CA LEU A 21 -68.79 -42.48 -3.24
C LEU A 21 -67.80 -42.50 -2.05
N TYR A 22 -66.80 -41.59 -2.02
CA TYR A 22 -65.74 -41.49 -1.02
C TYR A 22 -65.45 -40.02 -0.64
N SER A 23 -65.06 -39.76 0.62
CA SER A 23 -64.84 -38.42 1.19
C SER A 23 -63.67 -37.66 0.54
N LEU A 24 -63.76 -36.32 0.53
CA LEU A 24 -62.77 -35.42 -0.11
C LEU A 24 -61.48 -35.23 0.72
N TYR A 25 -61.52 -35.63 1.98
CA TYR A 25 -60.38 -35.71 2.90
C TYR A 25 -60.39 -37.11 3.51
N ASP A 26 -59.23 -37.76 3.58
CA ASP A 26 -59.06 -38.95 4.40
C ASP A 26 -59.16 -38.53 5.87
N LEU A 27 -60.09 -39.13 6.61
CA LEU A 27 -60.20 -38.89 8.05
C LEU A 27 -59.04 -39.60 8.77
N GLU A 28 -58.47 -38.93 9.76
CA GLU A 28 -57.36 -39.44 10.55
C GLU A 28 -57.90 -40.18 11.77
N GLN A 29 -57.45 -41.42 12.00
CA GLN A 29 -57.88 -42.20 13.15
C GLN A 29 -57.12 -41.74 14.40
N HIS A 30 -57.87 -41.41 15.45
CA HIS A 30 -57.35 -41.12 16.78
C HIS A 30 -57.99 -42.03 17.81
N ASP A 31 -57.17 -42.65 18.64
CA ASP A 31 -57.64 -43.46 19.77
C ASP A 31 -58.10 -42.58 20.93
N ALA A 32 -58.91 -43.15 21.83
CA ALA A 32 -59.28 -42.50 23.08
C ALA A 32 -58.04 -42.31 23.95
N VAL A 33 -57.56 -41.08 24.07
CA VAL A 33 -56.35 -40.73 24.81
C VAL A 33 -56.58 -39.43 25.56
N ALA A 34 -56.04 -39.35 26.78
CA ALA A 34 -56.07 -38.10 27.53
C ALA A 34 -55.24 -37.03 26.81
N ALA A 35 -55.68 -35.77 26.89
CA ALA A 35 -54.91 -34.67 26.33
C ALA A 35 -53.56 -34.56 27.05
N THR A 36 -52.49 -34.38 26.28
CA THR A 36 -51.18 -34.03 26.85
C THR A 36 -51.05 -32.50 26.86
N CYS A 37 -49.87 -32.00 27.23
CA CYS A 37 -49.59 -30.57 27.09
C CYS A 37 -49.28 -30.15 25.66
N GLU A 38 -48.92 -31.10 24.79
CA GLU A 38 -48.54 -30.84 23.39
C GLU A 38 -49.59 -31.30 22.39
N GLU A 39 -50.46 -32.26 22.74
CA GLU A 39 -51.45 -32.87 21.85
C GLU A 39 -52.87 -32.86 22.45
N GLU A 40 -53.87 -32.68 21.59
CA GLU A 40 -55.29 -32.78 21.97
C GLU A 40 -55.60 -34.23 22.36
N GLY A 41 -56.48 -34.40 23.34
CA GLY A 41 -57.00 -35.72 23.71
C GLY A 41 -58.35 -35.98 23.06
N TYR A 42 -58.83 -37.22 23.19
CA TYR A 42 -60.15 -37.64 22.69
C TYR A 42 -60.88 -38.46 23.74
N ASN A 43 -62.12 -38.08 24.06
CA ASN A 43 -62.96 -38.77 25.04
C ASN A 43 -63.26 -40.22 24.59
N GLU A 44 -63.45 -40.42 23.29
CA GLU A 44 -63.58 -41.72 22.64
C GLU A 44 -62.83 -41.78 21.31
N ALA A 45 -62.51 -42.99 20.84
CA ALA A 45 -61.80 -43.20 19.59
C ALA A 45 -62.64 -42.69 18.41
N CYS A 46 -62.03 -41.93 17.51
CA CYS A 46 -62.74 -41.27 16.42
C CYS A 46 -61.90 -41.10 15.16
N TRP A 47 -62.56 -40.72 14.08
CA TRP A 47 -61.98 -40.35 12.81
C TRP A 47 -62.12 -38.85 12.64
N ARG A 48 -61.03 -38.09 12.80
CA ARG A 48 -61.02 -36.62 12.77
C ARG A 48 -60.80 -36.11 11.36
N CYS A 49 -61.58 -35.13 10.94
CA CYS A 49 -61.37 -34.46 9.67
C CYS A 49 -60.31 -33.35 9.85
N PRO A 50 -59.13 -33.44 9.19
CA PRO A 50 -58.10 -32.41 9.31
C PRO A 50 -58.57 -31.06 8.74
N GLY A 51 -59.52 -31.06 7.80
CA GLY A 51 -60.05 -29.85 7.19
C GLY A 51 -61.05 -29.06 8.04
N CYS A 52 -61.90 -29.72 8.83
CA CYS A 52 -62.94 -29.04 9.62
C CYS A 52 -62.86 -29.27 11.14
N GLY A 53 -61.93 -30.11 11.62
CA GLY A 53 -61.69 -30.37 13.03
C GLY A 53 -62.75 -31.23 13.73
N LYS A 54 -63.79 -31.67 13.01
CA LYS A 54 -64.87 -32.51 13.55
C LYS A 54 -64.45 -33.96 13.66
N CYS A 55 -64.96 -34.65 14.68
CA CYS A 55 -64.71 -36.07 14.94
C CYS A 55 -65.90 -36.92 14.47
N PHE A 56 -65.64 -38.11 13.93
CA PHE A 56 -66.67 -39.02 13.44
C PHE A 56 -66.46 -40.44 13.98
N SER A 57 -67.54 -41.20 14.15
CA SER A 57 -67.49 -42.58 14.68
C SER A 57 -67.00 -43.62 13.67
N ASN A 58 -66.88 -43.26 12.40
CA ASN A 58 -66.37 -44.13 11.34
C ASN A 58 -65.60 -43.33 10.28
N ARG A 59 -64.77 -44.05 9.51
CA ARG A 59 -63.92 -43.48 8.45
C ARG A 59 -64.72 -42.81 7.33
N ASP A 60 -65.99 -43.15 7.16
CA ASP A 60 -66.87 -42.61 6.11
C ASP A 60 -67.49 -41.24 6.48
N GLY A 61 -67.27 -40.75 7.72
CA GLY A 61 -67.70 -39.42 8.15
C GLY A 61 -69.21 -39.26 8.36
N THR A 62 -69.93 -40.38 8.58
CA THR A 62 -71.41 -40.40 8.59
C THR A 62 -72.05 -40.20 9.97
N GLY A 63 -71.28 -40.31 11.05
CA GLY A 63 -71.75 -40.08 12.42
C GLY A 63 -70.82 -39.13 13.17
N GLU A 64 -71.14 -37.83 13.20
CA GLU A 64 -70.35 -36.83 13.93
C GLU A 64 -70.44 -37.07 15.45
N ILE A 65 -69.30 -37.08 16.11
CA ILE A 65 -69.17 -37.11 17.56
C ILE A 65 -68.91 -35.68 18.03
N ILE A 66 -69.89 -35.13 18.74
CA ILE A 66 -69.87 -33.77 19.26
C ILE A 66 -69.07 -33.76 20.57
N ASP A 67 -68.28 -32.71 20.80
CA ASP A 67 -67.48 -32.49 22.02
C ASP A 67 -66.48 -33.62 22.34
N ASN A 68 -66.00 -34.34 21.32
CA ASN A 68 -65.05 -35.43 21.52
C ASN A 68 -63.61 -34.98 21.80
N VAL A 69 -63.24 -33.77 21.37
CA VAL A 69 -61.87 -33.25 21.50
C VAL A 69 -61.68 -32.66 22.90
N ILE A 70 -60.69 -33.18 23.63
CA ILE A 70 -60.22 -32.62 24.90
C ILE A 70 -59.10 -31.63 24.57
N PRO A 71 -59.25 -30.32 24.87
CA PRO A 71 -58.20 -29.34 24.62
C PRO A 71 -56.90 -29.71 25.35
N LYS A 72 -55.77 -29.30 24.76
CA LYS A 72 -54.44 -29.47 25.38
C LYS A 72 -54.44 -28.89 26.80
N THR A 73 -53.77 -29.59 27.71
CA THR A 73 -53.70 -29.19 29.13
C THR A 73 -52.82 -27.97 29.38
N GLY A 74 -51.97 -27.60 28.41
CA GLY A 74 -51.00 -26.51 28.51
C GLY A 74 -49.75 -26.89 29.30
N HIS A 75 -48.65 -26.17 29.06
CA HIS A 75 -47.39 -26.41 29.78
C HIS A 75 -47.45 -25.82 31.19
N LYS A 76 -46.97 -26.60 32.18
CA LYS A 76 -46.70 -26.13 33.54
C LYS A 76 -45.20 -26.12 33.76
N PHE A 77 -44.62 -24.98 34.09
CA PHE A 77 -43.17 -24.83 34.19
C PHE A 77 -42.70 -24.90 35.64
N ASP A 78 -41.51 -25.45 35.85
CA ASP A 78 -40.76 -25.33 37.10
C ASP A 78 -40.03 -23.97 37.19
N ASP A 79 -39.31 -23.74 38.29
CA ASP A 79 -38.55 -22.51 38.53
C ASP A 79 -37.40 -22.28 37.54
N ASN A 80 -37.09 -23.28 36.70
CA ASN A 80 -36.06 -23.20 35.67
C ASN A 80 -36.66 -23.03 34.26
N GLY A 81 -37.98 -23.13 34.10
CA GLY A 81 -38.65 -23.03 32.80
C GLY A 81 -38.83 -24.36 32.07
N ASN A 82 -38.58 -25.51 32.72
CA ASN A 82 -38.83 -26.83 32.13
C ASN A 82 -40.28 -27.24 32.34
N CYS A 83 -40.88 -27.87 31.33
CA CYS A 83 -42.22 -28.43 31.50
C CYS A 83 -42.21 -29.58 32.51
N THR A 84 -43.08 -29.49 33.51
CA THR A 84 -43.26 -30.49 34.59
C THR A 84 -44.23 -31.61 34.20
N ASN A 85 -44.87 -31.51 33.04
CA ASN A 85 -45.77 -32.55 32.54
C ASN A 85 -44.96 -33.77 32.08
N ALA A 86 -45.38 -34.96 32.51
CA ALA A 86 -44.65 -36.19 32.27
C ALA A 86 -44.44 -36.46 30.76
N GLY A 87 -43.18 -36.67 30.36
CA GLY A 87 -42.79 -36.98 28.99
C GLY A 87 -42.58 -35.77 28.08
N CYS A 88 -42.80 -34.54 28.56
CA CYS A 88 -42.59 -33.31 27.78
C CYS A 88 -41.20 -32.73 28.05
N THR A 89 -40.41 -32.52 26.99
CA THR A 89 -39.07 -31.90 27.07
C THR A 89 -39.10 -30.40 26.72
N TYR A 90 -40.30 -29.82 26.60
CA TYR A 90 -40.47 -28.43 26.19
C TYR A 90 -39.94 -27.47 27.26
N HIS A 91 -39.25 -26.42 26.81
CA HIS A 91 -38.76 -25.33 27.62
C HIS A 91 -39.51 -24.04 27.28
N ALA A 92 -39.86 -23.25 28.30
CA ALA A 92 -40.54 -21.98 28.12
C ALA A 92 -39.75 -21.04 27.18
N GLU A 93 -40.47 -20.32 26.31
CA GLU A 93 -39.87 -19.30 25.43
C GLU A 93 -39.49 -18.03 26.23
N ALA A 94 -40.28 -17.67 27.24
CA ALA A 94 -40.05 -16.46 28.03
C ALA A 94 -40.55 -16.57 29.48
N TYR A 95 -40.04 -15.69 30.34
CA TYR A 95 -40.60 -15.45 31.67
C TYR A 95 -40.84 -13.96 31.93
N ILE A 96 -41.76 -13.67 32.85
CA ILE A 96 -41.96 -12.33 33.39
C ILE A 96 -41.23 -12.23 34.73
N SER A 97 -40.51 -11.13 34.94
CA SER A 97 -39.93 -10.80 36.24
C SER A 97 -40.24 -9.37 36.68
N SER A 98 -40.43 -9.20 37.99
CA SER A 98 -40.54 -7.89 38.66
C SER A 98 -39.67 -7.86 39.91
N TRP A 99 -39.38 -6.66 40.41
CA TRP A 99 -38.51 -6.48 41.58
C TRP A 99 -39.12 -7.20 42.80
N ASN A 100 -38.44 -8.24 43.30
CA ASN A 100 -38.83 -9.08 44.45
C ASN A 100 -40.01 -10.06 44.24
N LYS A 101 -40.30 -10.50 43.02
CA LYS A 101 -41.22 -11.63 42.76
C LYS A 101 -40.53 -12.81 42.08
N GLU A 102 -41.05 -14.01 42.29
CA GLU A 102 -40.66 -15.23 41.58
C GLU A 102 -40.91 -15.09 40.07
N LYS A 103 -40.12 -15.80 39.26
CA LYS A 103 -40.25 -15.77 37.80
C LYS A 103 -41.51 -16.53 37.39
N THR A 104 -42.31 -15.93 36.51
CA THR A 104 -43.47 -16.61 35.91
C THR A 104 -43.15 -16.97 34.47
N TYR A 105 -43.05 -18.26 34.17
CA TYR A 105 -42.71 -18.78 32.85
C TYR A 105 -43.94 -18.95 31.95
N TYR A 106 -43.77 -18.67 30.66
CA TYR A 106 -44.80 -18.76 29.64
C TYR A 106 -44.29 -19.59 28.45
N ASP A 107 -45.22 -20.35 27.88
CA ASP A 107 -45.00 -21.18 26.70
C ASP A 107 -44.60 -20.34 25.48
N THR A 108 -45.15 -19.14 25.33
CA THR A 108 -44.84 -18.25 24.21
C THR A 108 -44.46 -16.84 24.65
N VAL A 109 -43.57 -16.20 23.88
CA VAL A 109 -43.24 -14.77 24.13
C VAL A 109 -44.48 -13.88 24.02
N ALA A 110 -45.41 -14.18 23.12
CA ALA A 110 -46.65 -13.43 22.97
C ALA A 110 -47.53 -13.49 24.24
N ASN A 111 -47.61 -14.66 24.88
CA ASN A 111 -48.33 -14.83 26.14
C ASN A 111 -47.64 -14.08 27.28
N ALA A 112 -46.31 -14.13 27.36
CA ALA A 112 -45.55 -13.35 28.34
C ALA A 112 -45.75 -11.84 28.14
N ILE A 113 -45.66 -11.35 26.89
CA ILE A 113 -45.95 -9.96 26.56
C ILE A 113 -47.36 -9.63 27.03
N ASN A 114 -48.40 -10.35 26.60
CA ASN A 114 -49.80 -10.05 26.94
C ASN A 114 -50.06 -9.94 28.45
N ASN A 115 -49.39 -10.76 29.27
CA ASN A 115 -49.57 -10.77 30.73
C ASN A 115 -48.69 -9.76 31.48
N ALA A 116 -47.60 -9.25 30.88
CA ALA A 116 -46.69 -8.32 31.57
C ALA A 116 -47.31 -6.93 31.81
N THR A 117 -47.05 -6.37 32.99
CA THR A 117 -47.50 -5.03 33.38
C THR A 117 -46.34 -4.03 33.36
N ALA A 118 -46.26 -3.19 32.32
CA ALA A 118 -45.25 -2.14 32.26
C ALA A 118 -45.55 -0.97 33.22
N PRO A 119 -44.52 -0.30 33.79
CA PRO A 119 -43.08 -0.61 33.71
C PRO A 119 -42.59 -1.55 34.83
N ALA A 120 -43.48 -2.12 35.62
CA ALA A 120 -43.13 -2.90 36.82
C ALA A 120 -42.58 -4.30 36.51
N GLU A 121 -42.96 -4.84 35.35
CA GLU A 121 -42.63 -6.18 34.89
C GLU A 121 -41.88 -6.14 33.56
N SER A 122 -40.88 -7.01 33.43
CA SER A 122 -40.08 -7.19 32.23
C SER A 122 -40.20 -8.62 31.71
N VAL A 123 -40.28 -8.76 30.38
CA VAL A 123 -40.34 -10.03 29.67
C VAL A 123 -38.93 -10.42 29.27
N HIS A 124 -38.49 -11.62 29.66
CA HIS A 124 -37.19 -12.16 29.30
C HIS A 124 -37.38 -13.36 28.37
N VAL A 125 -36.92 -13.23 27.12
CA VAL A 125 -36.89 -14.30 26.12
C VAL A 125 -35.66 -15.15 26.37
N VAL A 126 -35.86 -16.43 26.69
CA VAL A 126 -34.80 -17.39 27.04
C VAL A 126 -34.64 -18.49 25.99
N SER A 127 -35.64 -18.68 25.12
CA SER A 127 -35.56 -19.54 23.94
C SER A 127 -36.49 -19.01 22.85
N TYR A 128 -36.11 -19.17 21.59
CA TYR A 128 -36.94 -18.80 20.45
C TYR A 128 -36.58 -19.61 19.20
N GLU A 129 -37.37 -20.63 18.89
CA GLU A 129 -37.15 -21.52 17.73
C GLU A 129 -38.07 -21.18 16.54
N ARG A 130 -38.89 -20.13 16.68
CA ARG A 130 -39.87 -19.75 15.65
C ARG A 130 -39.24 -18.87 14.58
N ASN A 131 -39.72 -19.03 13.35
CA ASN A 131 -39.40 -18.14 12.24
C ASN A 131 -40.35 -16.92 12.12
N THR A 132 -41.27 -16.76 13.07
CA THR A 132 -42.22 -15.64 13.11
C THR A 132 -41.70 -14.47 13.95
N PRO A 133 -42.11 -13.22 13.67
CA PRO A 133 -41.73 -12.06 14.48
C PRO A 133 -42.24 -12.12 15.92
N ILE A 134 -41.50 -11.52 16.85
CA ILE A 134 -42.02 -11.12 18.17
C ILE A 134 -42.72 -9.76 17.99
N THR A 135 -44.03 -9.75 18.10
CA THR A 135 -44.83 -8.52 17.98
C THR A 135 -44.97 -7.81 19.33
N ILE A 136 -44.59 -6.53 19.35
CA ILE A 136 -44.84 -5.61 20.46
C ILE A 136 -45.99 -4.68 20.05
N ASN A 137 -47.12 -4.82 20.74
CA ASN A 137 -48.36 -4.05 20.51
C ASN A 137 -48.86 -3.33 21.78
N LYS A 138 -48.04 -3.28 22.83
CA LYS A 138 -48.26 -2.53 24.06
C LYS A 138 -46.92 -2.12 24.68
N VAL A 139 -46.95 -1.22 25.67
CA VAL A 139 -45.74 -0.85 26.41
C VAL A 139 -45.29 -2.04 27.26
N VAL A 140 -44.03 -2.46 27.10
CA VAL A 140 -43.40 -3.56 27.83
C VAL A 140 -41.88 -3.39 27.78
N ASP A 141 -41.18 -3.84 28.82
CA ASP A 141 -39.72 -4.00 28.79
C ASP A 141 -39.42 -5.43 28.33
N LEU A 142 -38.65 -5.57 27.25
CA LEU A 142 -38.27 -6.84 26.63
C LEU A 142 -36.77 -7.05 26.75
N THR A 143 -36.34 -8.21 27.22
CA THR A 143 -34.94 -8.63 27.26
C THR A 143 -34.77 -9.91 26.47
N VAL A 144 -33.85 -9.94 25.51
CA VAL A 144 -33.47 -11.16 24.79
C VAL A 144 -32.18 -11.69 25.41
N ALA A 145 -32.20 -12.91 25.92
CA ALA A 145 -31.05 -13.52 26.57
C ALA A 145 -29.90 -13.81 25.59
N GLU A 146 -28.70 -14.07 26.16
CA GLU A 146 -27.56 -14.57 25.41
C GLU A 146 -27.90 -15.87 24.68
N ASP A 147 -27.26 -16.12 23.54
CA ASP A 147 -27.46 -17.27 22.65
C ASP A 147 -28.87 -17.44 22.03
N VAL A 148 -29.82 -16.56 22.34
CA VAL A 148 -31.14 -16.53 21.69
C VAL A 148 -31.07 -15.77 20.37
N THR A 149 -31.59 -16.38 19.31
CA THR A 149 -31.75 -15.73 18.00
C THR A 149 -33.22 -15.43 17.75
N VAL A 150 -33.57 -14.15 17.64
CA VAL A 150 -34.92 -13.72 17.25
C VAL A 150 -34.87 -13.19 15.82
N PRO A 151 -35.60 -13.80 14.87
CA PRO A 151 -35.55 -13.41 13.46
C PRO A 151 -36.01 -11.97 13.23
N GLU A 152 -36.99 -11.50 14.01
CA GLU A 152 -37.52 -10.14 13.95
C GLU A 152 -38.24 -9.78 15.26
N ILE A 153 -37.93 -8.60 15.81
CA ILE A 153 -38.79 -7.90 16.76
C ILE A 153 -39.53 -6.81 15.99
N ARG A 154 -40.86 -6.85 16.02
CA ARG A 154 -41.74 -5.98 15.25
C ARG A 154 -42.57 -5.09 16.17
N MET A 155 -42.48 -3.78 15.96
CA MET A 155 -43.33 -2.80 16.63
C MET A 155 -44.61 -2.55 15.83
N GLU A 156 -45.78 -2.86 16.40
CA GLU A 156 -47.11 -2.62 15.81
C GLU A 156 -47.86 -1.46 16.48
N SER A 157 -48.88 -0.90 15.80
CA SER A 157 -49.71 0.21 16.32
C SER A 157 -50.36 -0.15 17.64
N LEU A 158 -50.37 0.82 18.57
CA LEU A 158 -51.12 0.68 19.81
C LEU A 158 -52.64 0.70 19.57
N PRO A 159 -53.43 -0.03 20.38
CA PRO A 159 -54.90 0.00 20.30
C PRO A 159 -55.53 1.34 20.71
N SER A 160 -54.87 2.15 21.56
CA SER A 160 -55.33 3.47 22.02
C SER A 160 -54.21 4.53 21.95
N GLN A 161 -54.58 5.81 21.88
CA GLN A 161 -53.65 6.92 21.61
C GLN A 161 -52.80 7.39 22.81
N ASP A 162 -53.09 6.94 24.03
CA ASP A 162 -52.49 7.53 25.23
C ASP A 162 -51.93 6.48 26.20
N THR A 163 -50.63 6.23 26.12
CA THR A 163 -49.87 5.41 27.06
C THR A 163 -49.22 6.23 28.18
N GLY A 164 -49.54 7.53 28.30
CA GLY A 164 -48.79 8.47 29.13
C GLY A 164 -47.30 8.56 28.72
N ASN A 165 -46.42 8.92 29.67
CA ASN A 165 -44.97 9.10 29.43
C ASN A 165 -44.15 7.79 29.40
N LEU A 166 -44.79 6.62 29.30
CA LEU A 166 -44.09 5.34 29.34
C LEU A 166 -43.44 5.04 27.98
N SER A 167 -42.25 4.41 28.03
CA SER A 167 -41.47 3.99 26.87
C SER A 167 -41.27 2.48 26.87
N VAL A 168 -41.09 1.89 25.69
CA VAL A 168 -40.70 0.49 25.53
C VAL A 168 -39.19 0.39 25.65
N LYS A 169 -38.66 -0.47 26.52
CA LYS A 169 -37.22 -0.79 26.54
C LYS A 169 -36.97 -2.16 25.94
N ILE A 170 -35.99 -2.27 25.07
CA ILE A 170 -35.55 -3.53 24.49
C ILE A 170 -34.07 -3.70 24.82
N ASN A 171 -33.73 -4.71 25.64
CA ASN A 171 -32.36 -5.07 25.99
C ASN A 171 -31.97 -6.34 25.22
N ASN A 172 -31.11 -6.21 24.23
CA ASN A 172 -30.68 -7.33 23.40
C ASN A 172 -29.32 -7.88 23.83
N HIS A 173 -29.28 -9.07 24.43
CA HIS A 173 -28.05 -9.85 24.66
C HIS A 173 -27.86 -11.00 23.65
N GLY A 174 -28.85 -11.24 22.79
CA GLY A 174 -28.83 -12.27 21.75
C GLY A 174 -28.53 -11.73 20.35
N THR A 175 -29.05 -12.40 19.33
CA THR A 175 -29.00 -11.96 17.92
C THR A 175 -30.40 -11.58 17.43
N VAL A 176 -30.61 -10.33 17.02
CA VAL A 176 -31.93 -9.86 16.60
C VAL A 176 -31.91 -9.00 15.33
N ARG A 177 -33.05 -8.93 14.65
CA ARG A 177 -33.39 -7.82 13.74
C ARG A 177 -34.53 -7.01 14.32
N LEU A 178 -34.43 -5.69 14.24
CA LEU A 178 -35.48 -4.78 14.71
C LEU A 178 -36.14 -4.11 13.51
N PHE A 179 -37.45 -4.33 13.38
CA PHE A 179 -38.26 -3.73 12.34
C PHE A 179 -39.50 -3.07 12.94
N SER A 180 -40.11 -2.21 12.15
CA SER A 180 -41.31 -1.48 12.55
C SER A 180 -42.28 -1.38 11.37
N THR A 181 -43.53 -1.81 11.54
CA THR A 181 -44.64 -1.72 10.56
C THR A 181 -45.96 -1.55 11.32
N PRO A 182 -46.94 -0.69 10.91
CA PRO A 182 -47.56 -0.74 9.57
C PRO A 182 -47.95 0.62 8.93
N GLU A 183 -48.48 0.58 7.70
CA GLU A 183 -48.84 1.72 6.82
C GLU A 183 -49.92 2.68 7.35
N THR A 184 -50.65 2.33 8.42
CA THR A 184 -51.64 3.19 9.11
C THR A 184 -51.55 2.98 10.62
N VAL A 185 -51.51 4.08 11.39
CA VAL A 185 -51.27 4.09 12.84
C VAL A 185 -52.48 4.63 13.58
N ASN A 186 -53.08 3.83 14.46
CA ASN A 186 -54.19 4.25 15.33
C ASN A 186 -53.70 4.92 16.63
N GLY A 187 -52.53 4.49 17.15
CA GLY A 187 -51.88 5.03 18.36
C GLY A 187 -50.35 4.84 18.32
N ARG A 188 -49.59 5.78 18.90
CA ARG A 188 -48.11 5.81 18.87
C ARG A 188 -47.48 5.66 20.26
N TYR A 189 -46.44 4.85 20.38
CA TYR A 189 -45.45 4.85 21.46
C TYR A 189 -44.77 6.22 21.56
N GLN A 190 -44.70 6.77 22.76
CA GLN A 190 -44.00 8.03 23.04
C GLN A 190 -42.48 7.88 22.90
N GLY A 191 -41.93 6.75 23.33
CA GLY A 191 -40.50 6.47 23.28
C GLY A 191 -40.18 4.98 23.17
N VAL A 192 -39.10 4.65 22.46
CA VAL A 192 -38.47 3.33 22.46
C VAL A 192 -36.99 3.49 22.76
N SER A 193 -36.49 2.79 23.79
CA SER A 193 -35.06 2.71 24.08
C SER A 193 -34.56 1.31 23.75
N TYR A 194 -33.69 1.21 22.75
CA TYR A 194 -33.10 -0.03 22.28
C TYR A 194 -31.64 -0.10 22.73
N PHE A 195 -31.32 -1.06 23.59
CA PHE A 195 -29.99 -1.34 24.10
C PHE A 195 -29.46 -2.61 23.44
N ASN A 196 -28.39 -2.49 22.66
CA ASN A 196 -27.72 -3.64 22.07
C ASN A 196 -26.46 -4.01 22.85
N HIS A 197 -26.44 -5.21 23.40
CA HIS A 197 -25.31 -5.78 24.14
C HIS A 197 -24.53 -6.82 23.35
N ASN A 198 -25.08 -7.37 22.26
CA ASN A 198 -24.42 -8.42 21.48
C ASN A 198 -24.50 -8.17 19.98
N ARG A 199 -25.52 -8.70 19.28
CA ARG A 199 -25.61 -8.60 17.83
C ARG A 199 -27.01 -8.15 17.38
N THR A 200 -27.04 -7.04 16.65
CA THR A 200 -28.21 -6.62 15.88
C THR A 200 -27.85 -6.68 14.41
N GLU A 201 -28.51 -7.50 13.61
CA GLU A 201 -28.15 -7.56 12.19
C GLU A 201 -28.64 -6.31 11.44
N GLN A 202 -29.85 -5.87 11.77
CA GLN A 202 -30.50 -4.77 11.07
C GLN A 202 -31.48 -4.05 11.99
N ILE A 203 -31.50 -2.72 11.89
CA ILE A 203 -32.55 -1.84 12.43
C ILE A 203 -33.13 -1.07 11.27
N LYS A 204 -34.42 -1.25 10.99
CA LYS A 204 -35.12 -0.51 9.94
C LYS A 204 -36.31 0.25 10.50
N ALA A 205 -36.36 1.55 10.20
CA ALA A 205 -37.45 2.42 10.61
C ALA A 205 -37.96 3.32 9.45
N ALA A 206 -39.28 3.27 9.18
CA ALA A 206 -40.01 4.13 8.23
C ALA A 206 -40.74 5.31 8.92
N SER A 207 -41.35 6.24 8.18
CA SER A 207 -42.10 7.38 8.76
C SER A 207 -43.49 7.04 9.30
N THR A 208 -44.03 5.90 8.90
CA THR A 208 -45.34 5.41 9.31
C THR A 208 -45.29 4.65 10.63
N ILE A 209 -44.19 4.71 11.37
CA ILE A 209 -44.06 3.93 12.60
C ILE A 209 -44.95 4.49 13.69
N ALA A 210 -45.46 3.57 14.50
CA ALA A 210 -46.08 3.87 15.77
C ALA A 210 -45.14 4.52 16.82
N VAL A 211 -43.98 5.10 16.50
CA VAL A 211 -42.98 5.55 17.50
C VAL A 211 -42.67 7.03 17.27
N ARG A 212 -42.67 7.84 18.34
CA ARG A 212 -42.29 9.26 18.27
C ARG A 212 -40.80 9.48 18.39
N THR A 213 -40.18 8.90 19.42
CA THR A 213 -38.74 8.99 19.67
C THR A 213 -38.16 7.60 19.81
N MET A 214 -37.04 7.33 19.14
CA MET A 214 -36.29 6.09 19.29
C MET A 214 -34.87 6.44 19.73
N GLN A 215 -34.40 5.83 20.81
CA GLN A 215 -33.03 5.94 21.29
C GLN A 215 -32.35 4.60 21.08
N ILE A 216 -31.34 4.58 20.24
CA ILE A 216 -30.52 3.40 19.95
C ILE A 216 -29.21 3.59 20.70
N LEU A 217 -28.96 2.72 21.67
CA LEU A 217 -27.68 2.64 22.37
C LEU A 217 -27.02 1.31 22.03
N ASN A 218 -25.98 1.37 21.21
CA ASN A 218 -25.06 0.23 21.06
C ASN A 218 -24.06 0.27 22.21
N THR A 219 -24.10 -0.70 23.11
CA THR A 219 -23.18 -0.78 24.27
C THR A 219 -21.81 -1.27 23.86
N ASP A 220 -20.82 -1.18 24.75
CA ASP A 220 -19.40 -1.50 24.53
C ASP A 220 -19.12 -2.87 23.90
N THR A 221 -19.96 -3.87 24.17
CA THR A 221 -19.84 -5.22 23.59
C THR A 221 -20.64 -5.42 22.30
N GLY A 222 -21.57 -4.51 21.99
CA GLY A 222 -22.53 -4.65 20.91
C GLY A 222 -21.99 -4.37 19.50
N THR A 223 -22.56 -5.06 18.51
CA THR A 223 -22.36 -4.83 17.07
C THR A 223 -23.70 -4.66 16.37
N ILE A 224 -23.79 -3.68 15.46
CA ILE A 224 -24.96 -3.47 14.61
C ILE A 224 -24.52 -3.53 13.16
N GLY A 225 -25.15 -4.38 12.36
CA GLY A 225 -24.87 -4.46 10.93
C GLY A 225 -25.33 -3.19 10.22
N GLU A 226 -26.64 -3.00 10.12
CA GLU A 226 -27.22 -1.85 9.41
C GLU A 226 -28.24 -1.10 10.28
N ILE A 227 -28.18 0.23 10.23
CA ILE A 227 -29.27 1.11 10.67
C ILE A 227 -29.78 1.87 9.45
N ASN A 228 -31.03 1.63 9.06
CA ASN A 228 -31.65 2.28 7.91
C ASN A 228 -32.93 3.02 8.32
N ILE A 229 -32.83 4.35 8.39
CA ILE A 229 -33.93 5.25 8.68
C ILE A 229 -34.34 5.93 7.37
N SER A 230 -35.50 5.60 6.84
CA SER A 230 -35.92 6.09 5.52
C SER A 230 -36.19 7.61 5.53
N GLN A 231 -35.75 8.31 4.47
CA GLN A 231 -36.03 9.75 4.26
C GLN A 231 -37.51 9.96 3.96
N THR A 232 -38.17 10.86 4.68
CA THR A 232 -39.60 11.16 4.49
C THR A 232 -39.91 12.61 4.83
N ASP A 233 -41.04 13.12 4.35
CA ASP A 233 -41.53 14.47 4.68
C ASP A 233 -41.98 14.63 6.15
N ASN A 234 -41.95 13.56 6.95
CA ASN A 234 -42.36 13.57 8.36
C ASN A 234 -41.13 13.40 9.27
N PRO A 235 -40.83 14.37 10.17
CA PRO A 235 -39.69 14.29 11.09
C PRO A 235 -39.88 13.27 12.24
N THR A 236 -40.84 12.36 12.11
CA THR A 236 -41.16 11.31 13.09
C THR A 236 -40.94 9.92 12.47
N PRO A 237 -40.26 8.99 13.16
CA PRO A 237 -39.63 9.15 14.47
C PRO A 237 -38.40 10.05 14.46
N LYS A 238 -38.11 10.68 15.60
CA LYS A 238 -36.77 11.18 15.91
C LYS A 238 -35.92 10.05 16.47
N VAL A 239 -34.82 9.72 15.80
CA VAL A 239 -33.92 8.62 16.13
C VAL A 239 -32.60 9.20 16.63
N GLN A 240 -32.30 8.95 17.90
CA GLN A 240 -31.00 9.27 18.49
C GLN A 240 -30.15 8.00 18.49
N VAL A 241 -28.93 8.08 17.96
CA VAL A 241 -28.02 6.94 17.91
C VAL A 241 -26.77 7.26 18.69
N THR A 242 -26.51 6.48 19.73
CA THR A 242 -25.27 6.49 20.50
C THR A 242 -24.56 5.16 20.30
N ASN A 243 -23.30 5.22 19.87
CA ASN A 243 -22.47 4.04 19.70
C ASN A 243 -21.32 4.04 20.68
N ASN A 244 -21.37 3.15 21.68
CA ASN A 244 -20.24 2.82 22.55
C ASN A 244 -19.62 1.47 22.20
N GLY A 245 -20.27 0.68 21.34
CA GLY A 245 -19.83 -0.66 20.93
C GLY A 245 -18.76 -0.69 19.86
N ARG A 246 -18.44 -1.89 19.37
CA ARG A 246 -17.36 -2.08 18.40
C ARG A 246 -17.62 -1.31 17.11
N THR A 247 -18.64 -1.74 16.36
CA THR A 247 -18.92 -1.19 15.02
C THR A 247 -20.42 -1.20 14.73
N ILE A 248 -20.90 -0.05 14.25
CA ILE A 248 -22.11 0.06 13.43
C ILE A 248 -21.63 0.09 11.98
N THR A 249 -21.87 -0.97 11.20
CA THR A 249 -21.25 -1.10 9.87
C THR A 249 -21.78 -0.05 8.90
N THR A 250 -23.09 0.12 8.83
CA THR A 250 -23.72 1.16 8.01
C THR A 250 -24.85 1.86 8.75
N LEU A 251 -24.94 3.18 8.56
CA LEU A 251 -26.06 4.00 9.00
C LEU A 251 -26.50 4.90 7.85
N SER A 252 -27.79 4.86 7.50
CA SER A 252 -28.38 5.80 6.54
C SER A 252 -29.60 6.48 7.14
N GLY A 253 -29.70 7.81 7.02
CA GLY A 253 -30.84 8.55 7.56
C GLY A 253 -30.87 10.03 7.18
N SER A 254 -32.02 10.67 7.38
CA SER A 254 -32.21 12.09 7.07
C SER A 254 -31.94 12.97 8.29
N PRO A 255 -31.35 14.18 8.13
CA PRO A 255 -31.17 15.15 9.23
C PRO A 255 -32.46 15.57 9.94
N GLN A 256 -33.61 15.41 9.29
CA GLN A 256 -34.91 15.68 9.92
C GLN A 256 -35.30 14.64 10.97
N ASN A 257 -34.75 13.43 10.86
CA ASN A 257 -35.13 12.27 11.67
C ASN A 257 -34.00 11.77 12.57
N VAL A 258 -32.74 11.84 12.13
CA VAL A 258 -31.61 11.21 12.83
C VAL A 258 -30.71 12.25 13.49
N ALA A 259 -30.33 11.98 14.74
CA ALA A 259 -29.30 12.71 15.47
C ALA A 259 -28.26 11.74 16.06
N LEU A 260 -27.02 11.85 15.63
CA LEU A 260 -25.88 11.06 16.10
C LEU A 260 -25.31 11.69 17.36
N CYS A 261 -25.30 10.94 18.45
CA CYS A 261 -24.88 11.40 19.75
C CYS A 261 -23.45 10.93 20.08
N THR A 262 -22.82 11.61 21.05
CA THR A 262 -21.47 11.28 21.52
C THR A 262 -21.37 9.83 21.97
N GLY A 263 -20.28 9.17 21.60
CA GLY A 263 -19.98 7.78 21.92
C GLY A 263 -18.49 7.48 21.75
N THR A 264 -18.15 6.21 21.88
CA THR A 264 -16.76 5.70 21.78
C THR A 264 -16.57 4.68 20.65
N GLY A 265 -17.67 4.23 20.04
CA GLY A 265 -17.71 3.19 19.03
C GLY A 265 -17.58 3.71 17.60
N SER A 266 -17.11 2.82 16.71
CA SER A 266 -16.87 3.17 15.30
C SER A 266 -18.10 3.02 14.42
N TYR A 267 -18.24 3.91 13.46
CA TYR A 267 -19.19 3.83 12.35
C TYR A 267 -18.43 3.51 11.06
N GLY A 268 -18.85 2.46 10.35
CA GLY A 268 -18.26 2.07 9.07
C GLY A 268 -18.56 3.11 8.00
N THR A 269 -19.84 3.29 7.67
CA THR A 269 -20.32 4.33 6.75
C THR A 269 -21.58 4.98 7.27
N ILE A 270 -21.63 6.31 7.23
CA ILE A 270 -22.78 7.15 7.57
C ILE A 270 -23.20 7.89 6.30
N THR A 271 -24.46 7.74 5.90
CA THR A 271 -25.02 8.39 4.71
C THR A 271 -26.24 9.24 5.09
N SER A 272 -26.18 10.53 4.77
CA SER A 272 -27.28 11.48 4.90
C SER A 272 -28.20 11.41 3.69
N THR A 273 -29.47 11.10 3.93
CA THR A 273 -30.50 11.07 2.89
C THR A 273 -31.28 12.39 2.91
N GLY A 274 -30.86 13.33 2.06
CA GLY A 274 -31.49 14.65 1.91
C GLY A 274 -30.74 15.83 2.54
N GLY A 275 -29.43 15.70 2.77
CA GLY A 275 -28.58 16.76 3.30
C GLY A 275 -27.12 16.32 3.35
N THR A 276 -26.31 17.06 4.10
CA THR A 276 -24.91 16.73 4.37
C THR A 276 -24.79 15.84 5.61
N ALA A 277 -23.68 15.13 5.77
CA ALA A 277 -23.47 14.19 6.87
C ALA A 277 -23.38 14.88 8.23
N ASP A 278 -22.78 16.08 8.30
CA ASP A 278 -22.65 16.88 9.52
C ASP A 278 -24.01 17.30 10.10
N GLN A 279 -25.03 17.45 9.25
CA GLN A 279 -26.39 17.74 9.70
C GLN A 279 -27.03 16.59 10.49
N LEU A 280 -26.45 15.38 10.44
CA LEU A 280 -26.84 14.26 11.31
C LEU A 280 -26.21 14.36 12.71
N LEU A 281 -25.19 15.20 12.94
CA LEU A 281 -24.56 15.34 14.25
C LEU A 281 -25.49 16.03 15.25
N ASN A 282 -25.57 15.48 16.46
CA ASN A 282 -26.22 16.18 17.56
C ASN A 282 -25.38 17.40 18.00
N THR A 283 -26.02 18.39 18.63
CA THR A 283 -25.36 19.64 19.05
C THR A 283 -24.08 19.38 19.85
N GLY A 284 -22.98 19.97 19.40
CA GLY A 284 -21.66 19.88 20.03
C GLY A 284 -20.85 18.62 19.67
N CYS A 285 -21.41 17.68 18.89
CA CYS A 285 -20.68 16.50 18.44
C CYS A 285 -19.79 16.80 17.23
N TYR A 286 -18.76 15.98 17.08
CA TYR A 286 -17.78 16.02 16.00
C TYR A 286 -17.64 14.60 15.41
N PHE A 287 -17.31 14.54 14.12
CA PHE A 287 -16.67 13.38 13.52
C PHE A 287 -15.21 13.34 13.95
N TYR A 288 -14.81 12.25 14.59
CA TYR A 288 -13.42 11.92 14.82
C TYR A 288 -12.96 10.86 13.82
N PHE A 289 -11.85 11.11 13.12
CA PHE A 289 -11.25 10.23 12.12
C PHE A 289 -9.96 9.60 12.67
N PRO A 290 -10.00 8.37 13.20
CA PRO A 290 -8.80 7.74 13.77
C PRO A 290 -7.65 7.62 12.77
N LYS A 291 -7.95 7.39 11.49
CA LYS A 291 -6.97 7.17 10.40
C LYS A 291 -6.78 8.37 9.46
N GLY A 292 -7.53 9.46 9.63
CA GLY A 292 -7.45 10.65 8.77
C GLY A 292 -6.30 11.59 9.14
N THR A 293 -5.93 12.48 8.20
CA THR A 293 -5.02 13.62 8.40
C THR A 293 -5.69 14.72 9.22
N GLU A 294 -6.92 15.09 8.86
CA GLU A 294 -7.80 15.92 9.68
C GLU A 294 -8.52 15.02 10.69
N LYS A 295 -8.21 15.21 11.98
CA LYS A 295 -8.71 14.31 13.04
C LYS A 295 -10.14 14.61 13.46
N TRP A 296 -10.56 15.87 13.48
CA TRP A 296 -11.84 16.28 14.07
C TRP A 296 -12.56 17.27 13.16
N LEU A 297 -13.81 16.97 12.81
CA LEU A 297 -14.66 17.83 11.99
C LEU A 297 -16.07 17.96 12.58
N ASN A 298 -16.61 19.18 12.63
CA ASN A 298 -18.02 19.44 12.98
C ASN A 298 -18.83 19.99 11.80
N LYS A 299 -18.20 20.16 10.63
CA LYS A 299 -18.82 20.54 9.36
C LYS A 299 -18.26 19.64 8.27
N CYS A 300 -19.11 19.22 7.36
CA CYS A 300 -18.77 18.36 6.24
C CYS A 300 -19.75 18.65 5.11
N ASP A 301 -19.25 19.01 3.93
CA ASP A 301 -20.11 19.34 2.79
C ASP A 301 -20.59 18.09 2.03
N GLU A 302 -20.11 16.91 2.40
CA GLU A 302 -20.43 15.64 1.76
C GLU A 302 -21.66 14.97 2.40
N SER A 303 -22.42 14.22 1.61
CA SER A 303 -23.56 13.43 2.09
C SER A 303 -23.15 12.12 2.76
N GLU A 304 -21.88 11.69 2.63
CA GLU A 304 -21.38 10.42 3.16
C GLU A 304 -20.08 10.63 3.93
N VAL A 305 -19.92 9.92 5.04
CA VAL A 305 -18.67 9.89 5.83
C VAL A 305 -18.41 8.49 6.35
N SER A 306 -17.17 8.03 6.30
CA SER A 306 -16.81 6.66 6.65
C SER A 306 -15.66 6.57 7.64
N GLY A 307 -15.65 5.52 8.46
CA GLY A 307 -14.56 5.19 9.38
C GLY A 307 -14.41 6.16 10.56
N VAL A 308 -15.53 6.67 11.09
CA VAL A 308 -15.54 7.73 12.11
C VAL A 308 -16.05 7.27 13.47
N ILE A 309 -15.70 8.01 14.52
CA ILE A 309 -16.34 7.97 15.84
C ILE A 309 -17.06 9.29 16.03
N ILE A 310 -18.27 9.26 16.58
CA ILE A 310 -19.01 10.48 16.92
C ILE A 310 -18.75 10.79 18.39
N SER A 311 -18.16 11.94 18.70
CA SER A 311 -17.86 12.33 20.09
C SER A 311 -17.97 13.83 20.30
N TYR A 312 -18.24 14.23 21.54
CA TYR A 312 -17.91 15.58 21.98
C TYR A 312 -16.39 15.82 21.93
N ALA A 313 -16.02 17.11 21.87
CA ALA A 313 -14.65 17.54 22.09
C ALA A 313 -14.12 16.95 23.42
N PRO A 314 -12.90 16.37 23.46
CA PRO A 314 -12.36 15.75 24.68
C PRO A 314 -12.21 16.71 25.86
N PHE A 315 -12.10 18.01 25.60
CA PHE A 315 -12.10 19.06 26.62
C PHE A 315 -12.56 20.39 26.04
N THR A 316 -12.91 21.34 26.91
CA THR A 316 -13.16 22.76 26.57
C THR A 316 -12.32 23.67 27.46
N VAL A 317 -12.16 24.94 27.06
CA VAL A 317 -11.29 25.91 27.75
C VAL A 317 -12.09 27.10 28.29
N LYS A 318 -11.80 27.47 29.55
CA LYS A 318 -12.25 28.74 30.15
C LYS A 318 -11.06 29.57 30.60
N VAL A 319 -11.13 30.89 30.46
CA VAL A 319 -10.05 31.82 30.86
C VAL A 319 -10.41 32.53 32.17
N ASN A 320 -9.43 32.61 33.07
CA ASN A 320 -9.51 33.35 34.33
C ASN A 320 -8.51 34.51 34.32
N ARG A 321 -8.87 35.59 35.02
CA ARG A 321 -7.97 36.69 35.38
C ARG A 321 -7.83 36.75 36.90
N ASP A 322 -6.59 36.81 37.38
CA ASP A 322 -6.27 36.96 38.81
C ASP A 322 -7.03 35.93 39.70
N GLY A 323 -7.18 34.70 39.19
CA GLY A 323 -7.91 33.61 39.84
C GLY A 323 -9.44 33.62 39.69
N SER A 324 -10.02 34.62 39.02
CA SER A 324 -11.47 34.75 38.80
C SER A 324 -11.86 34.44 37.35
N ALA A 325 -12.90 33.63 37.14
CA ALA A 325 -13.36 33.25 35.81
C ALA A 325 -13.94 34.44 35.02
N LEU A 326 -13.54 34.55 33.76
CA LEU A 326 -14.06 35.55 32.83
C LEU A 326 -15.28 35.02 32.06
N THR A 327 -16.12 35.93 31.58
CA THR A 327 -17.26 35.62 30.73
C THR A 327 -16.87 35.81 29.27
N ALA A 328 -16.95 34.74 28.46
CA ALA A 328 -16.72 34.83 27.03
C ALA A 328 -17.89 35.51 26.31
N THR A 329 -17.60 36.35 25.33
CA THR A 329 -18.58 36.87 24.36
C THR A 329 -18.23 36.27 23.00
N ASN A 330 -19.13 35.45 22.44
CA ASN A 330 -18.92 34.74 21.16
C ASN A 330 -17.62 33.90 21.11
N GLY A 331 -17.18 33.33 22.24
CA GLY A 331 -15.96 32.52 22.32
C GLY A 331 -14.66 33.30 22.56
N SER A 332 -14.72 34.64 22.67
CA SER A 332 -13.57 35.49 22.97
C SER A 332 -13.72 36.21 24.31
N TYR A 333 -12.60 36.61 24.91
CA TYR A 333 -12.55 37.32 26.20
C TYR A 333 -11.96 38.72 26.01
N THR A 334 -12.57 39.74 26.61
CA THR A 334 -12.04 41.11 26.61
C THR A 334 -11.85 41.58 28.05
N ILE A 335 -10.69 42.17 28.34
CA ILE A 335 -10.29 42.64 29.67
C ILE A 335 -9.97 44.14 29.58
N ASP A 336 -10.82 44.95 30.18
CA ASP A 336 -10.65 46.41 30.29
C ASP A 336 -10.19 46.85 31.70
N ASN A 337 -9.84 48.14 31.84
CA ASN A 337 -9.44 48.78 33.10
C ASN A 337 -8.19 48.19 33.77
N VAL A 338 -7.17 47.86 32.97
CA VAL A 338 -5.88 47.40 33.48
C VAL A 338 -4.99 48.60 33.84
N THR A 339 -4.32 48.53 35.00
CA THR A 339 -3.43 49.60 35.50
C THR A 339 -2.00 49.37 35.02
N VAL A 340 -1.34 50.40 34.49
CA VAL A 340 0.06 50.31 34.06
C VAL A 340 1.03 50.07 35.21
N GLY A 341 2.09 49.30 34.93
CA GLY A 341 3.12 48.95 35.91
C GLY A 341 2.64 47.96 36.97
N LYS A 342 1.57 47.21 36.67
CA LYS A 342 1.07 46.09 37.47
C LYS A 342 1.11 44.81 36.66
N ASP A 343 1.25 43.69 37.35
CA ASP A 343 1.16 42.37 36.74
C ASP A 343 -0.30 42.02 36.47
N VAL A 344 -0.58 41.37 35.33
CA VAL A 344 -1.87 40.73 35.03
C VAL A 344 -1.67 39.23 34.91
N ALA A 345 -2.31 38.46 35.77
CA ALA A 345 -2.23 37.00 35.73
C ALA A 345 -3.43 36.42 34.99
N LEU A 346 -3.18 35.71 33.88
CA LEU A 346 -4.15 34.96 33.11
C LEU A 346 -3.91 33.47 33.33
N SER A 347 -4.99 32.69 33.34
CA SER A 347 -4.90 31.23 33.35
C SER A 347 -6.04 30.61 32.58
N ALA A 348 -5.76 29.55 31.83
CA ALA A 348 -6.76 28.71 31.20
C ALA A 348 -7.05 27.48 32.07
N ALA A 349 -8.33 27.19 32.28
CA ALA A 349 -8.82 26.01 32.97
C ALA A 349 -9.47 25.06 31.96
N PHE A 350 -9.08 23.78 32.01
CA PHE A 350 -9.66 22.74 31.17
C PHE A 350 -10.89 22.14 31.83
N ALA A 351 -12.00 22.07 31.11
CA ALA A 351 -13.15 21.27 31.48
C ALA A 351 -13.14 19.99 30.63
N LEU A 352 -12.68 18.89 31.24
CA LEU A 352 -12.59 17.58 30.59
C LEU A 352 -13.98 17.00 30.32
N ASN A 353 -14.11 16.31 29.19
CA ASN A 353 -15.34 15.68 28.77
C ASN A 353 -15.67 14.42 29.60
N GLU A 354 -16.93 14.31 30.02
CA GLU A 354 -17.43 13.17 30.80
C GLU A 354 -18.00 12.05 29.91
N TYR A 355 -18.35 12.31 28.64
CA TYR A 355 -19.08 11.36 27.77
C TYR A 355 -18.49 11.26 26.36
N GLY A 356 -18.14 10.05 25.91
CA GLY A 356 -17.49 9.81 24.61
C GLY A 356 -15.99 9.64 24.76
N LEU A 357 -15.20 10.23 23.86
CA LEU A 357 -13.75 10.20 23.91
C LEU A 357 -13.22 11.10 25.05
N LYS A 358 -12.33 10.53 25.87
CA LYS A 358 -11.84 11.15 27.12
C LYS A 358 -10.32 11.21 27.15
N VAL A 359 -9.83 12.32 27.67
CA VAL A 359 -8.42 12.66 27.81
C VAL A 359 -8.12 13.06 29.26
N GLY A 360 -6.92 12.75 29.74
CA GLY A 360 -6.41 13.28 31.01
C GLY A 360 -5.82 14.68 30.83
N GLU A 361 -5.91 15.52 31.86
CA GLU A 361 -5.33 16.88 31.80
C GLU A 361 -3.81 16.87 31.52
N SER A 362 -3.10 15.84 31.99
CA SER A 362 -1.67 15.64 31.72
C SER A 362 -1.33 15.35 30.25
N GLU A 363 -2.31 15.00 29.44
CA GLU A 363 -2.14 14.73 28.00
C GLU A 363 -2.42 15.98 27.15
N ILE A 364 -2.79 17.11 27.78
CA ILE A 364 -3.05 18.39 27.14
C ILE A 364 -1.79 19.25 27.23
N THR A 365 -1.26 19.61 26.07
CA THR A 365 -0.25 20.66 25.94
C THR A 365 -0.95 21.97 25.62
N SER A 366 -0.39 23.09 26.07
CA SER A 366 -1.00 24.38 25.82
C SER A 366 0.03 25.49 25.74
N ARG A 367 -0.35 26.58 25.10
CA ARG A 367 0.47 27.77 25.00
C ARG A 367 -0.38 29.01 24.91
N TRP A 368 0.19 30.10 25.40
CA TRP A 368 -0.25 31.46 25.11
C TRP A 368 0.71 32.06 24.09
N TYR A 369 0.20 32.79 23.10
CA TYR A 369 1.00 33.58 22.17
C TYR A 369 0.22 34.83 21.75
N TYR A 370 0.90 35.83 21.20
CA TYR A 370 0.24 37.02 20.71
C TYR A 370 -0.32 36.79 19.31
N GLU A 371 -1.49 37.34 19.02
CA GLU A 371 -2.10 37.25 17.69
C GLU A 371 -1.14 37.83 16.64
N GLY A 372 -0.82 37.03 15.60
CA GLY A 372 0.14 37.41 14.57
C GLY A 372 1.62 37.17 14.92
N GLU A 373 1.94 36.71 16.14
CA GLU A 373 3.30 36.35 16.53
C GLU A 373 3.51 34.84 16.58
N SER A 374 4.67 34.36 16.14
CA SER A 374 5.06 32.95 16.19
C SER A 374 5.63 32.52 17.54
N LYS A 375 5.99 33.48 18.41
CA LYS A 375 6.64 33.23 19.69
C LYS A 375 5.60 33.02 20.79
N ASN A 376 5.80 31.97 21.58
CA ASN A 376 4.98 31.72 22.77
C ASN A 376 5.22 32.81 23.82
N ALA A 377 4.14 33.43 24.29
CA ALA A 377 4.11 34.28 25.49
C ALA A 377 4.22 33.42 26.77
N SER A 378 3.69 32.20 26.74
CA SER A 378 3.87 31.18 27.78
C SER A 378 3.66 29.79 27.19
N GLU A 379 4.42 28.80 27.65
CA GLU A 379 4.25 27.37 27.29
C GLU A 379 3.40 26.60 28.31
N ASN A 380 2.80 27.32 29.26
CA ASN A 380 1.95 26.77 30.30
C ASN A 380 0.50 27.25 30.12
N ASN A 381 -0.42 26.66 30.88
CA ASN A 381 -1.80 27.13 30.96
C ASN A 381 -1.95 28.50 31.65
N SER A 382 -0.89 29.03 32.25
CA SER A 382 -0.86 30.35 32.88
C SER A 382 0.09 31.31 32.16
N LEU A 383 -0.27 32.59 32.16
CA LEU A 383 0.50 33.69 31.60
C LEU A 383 0.47 34.88 32.57
N THR A 384 1.63 35.37 32.97
CA THR A 384 1.73 36.62 33.73
C THR A 384 2.30 37.72 32.83
N LEU A 385 1.48 38.71 32.50
CA LEU A 385 1.92 39.93 31.85
C LEU A 385 2.55 40.84 32.92
N LYS A 386 3.86 40.76 33.08
CA LYS A 386 4.58 41.55 34.09
C LYS A 386 4.68 43.00 33.69
N ASP A 387 4.55 43.90 34.67
CA ASP A 387 4.69 45.34 34.50
C ASP A 387 3.96 45.85 33.24
N ILE A 388 2.66 45.56 33.12
CA ILE A 388 1.93 45.79 31.88
C ILE A 388 2.00 47.27 31.48
N GLN A 389 2.34 47.52 30.20
CA GLN A 389 2.50 48.87 29.65
C GLN A 389 1.23 49.30 28.91
N TYR A 390 1.13 50.60 28.61
CA TYR A 390 0.05 51.12 27.77
C TYR A 390 0.03 50.43 26.39
N GLY A 391 -1.14 49.97 25.94
CA GLY A 391 -1.29 49.20 24.71
C GLY A 391 -2.50 48.26 24.72
N VAL A 392 -2.71 47.59 23.58
CA VAL A 392 -3.66 46.48 23.43
C VAL A 392 -2.84 45.21 23.25
N TYR A 393 -3.20 44.16 23.99
CA TYR A 393 -2.52 42.86 23.94
C TYR A 393 -3.52 41.83 23.45
N ASP A 394 -3.41 41.47 22.17
CA ASP A 394 -4.19 40.39 21.56
C ASP A 394 -3.47 39.07 21.77
N LEU A 395 -4.07 38.20 22.57
CA LEU A 395 -3.50 36.91 22.98
C LEU A 395 -4.39 35.77 22.47
N ILE A 396 -3.76 34.69 22.06
CA ILE A 396 -4.41 33.42 21.75
C ILE A 396 -3.89 32.39 22.75
N PHE A 397 -4.82 31.70 23.41
CA PHE A 397 -4.52 30.47 24.11
C PHE A 397 -4.93 29.29 23.25
N GLU A 398 -3.97 28.43 22.95
CA GLU A 398 -4.17 27.20 22.20
C GLU A 398 -3.86 26.00 23.09
N ALA A 399 -4.70 24.97 22.98
CA ALA A 399 -4.50 23.72 23.68
C ALA A 399 -4.73 22.54 22.73
N THR A 400 -3.81 21.59 22.78
CA THR A 400 -3.81 20.38 21.95
C THR A 400 -3.57 19.17 22.82
N GLU A 401 -4.39 18.14 22.64
CA GLU A 401 -4.17 16.85 23.27
C GLU A 401 -3.56 15.81 22.33
N SER A 402 -2.69 14.96 22.86
CA SER A 402 -1.90 14.02 22.04
C SER A 402 -2.60 12.71 21.69
N LYS A 403 -3.70 12.36 22.37
CA LYS A 403 -4.33 11.04 22.29
C LYS A 403 -5.24 10.90 21.06
N TYR A 404 -6.00 11.94 20.76
CA TYR A 404 -6.90 12.02 19.61
C TYR A 404 -6.56 13.18 18.66
N GLY A 405 -5.58 14.04 18.98
CA GLY A 405 -5.17 15.17 18.15
C GLY A 405 -6.20 16.31 18.09
N PHE A 406 -7.07 16.45 19.09
CA PHE A 406 -8.00 17.58 19.21
C PHE A 406 -7.25 18.86 19.60
N THR A 407 -7.49 19.94 18.86
CA THR A 407 -6.92 21.27 19.12
C THR A 407 -8.04 22.29 19.23
N THR A 408 -7.95 23.20 20.21
CA THR A 408 -8.88 24.32 20.36
C THR A 408 -8.13 25.59 20.76
N SER A 409 -8.62 26.73 20.31
CA SER A 409 -8.02 28.03 20.56
C SER A 409 -9.06 29.06 21.01
N VAL A 410 -8.68 29.93 21.94
CA VAL A 410 -9.53 31.00 22.47
C VAL A 410 -8.77 32.34 22.45
N ASN A 411 -9.45 33.39 21.98
CA ASN A 411 -8.88 34.72 21.86
C ASN A 411 -9.15 35.54 23.13
N VAL A 412 -8.12 36.25 23.61
CA VAL A 412 -8.15 37.09 24.82
C VAL A 412 -7.52 38.45 24.51
N LYS A 413 -8.31 39.52 24.57
CA LYS A 413 -7.88 40.90 24.35
C LYS A 413 -7.72 41.62 25.69
N VAL A 414 -6.54 42.18 25.96
CA VAL A 414 -6.28 43.02 27.16
C VAL A 414 -6.04 44.46 26.75
N ASN A 415 -6.87 45.39 27.22
CA ASN A 415 -6.78 46.81 26.89
C ASN A 415 -6.18 47.62 28.05
N VAL A 416 -5.11 48.36 27.76
CA VAL A 416 -4.39 49.23 28.72
C VAL A 416 -4.26 50.65 28.14
N THR A 417 -5.04 51.60 28.65
CA THR A 417 -5.18 52.93 28.04
C THR A 417 -4.15 53.97 28.55
N PRO A 418 -3.41 54.69 27.66
CA PRO A 418 -2.44 55.74 28.04
C PRO A 418 -3.02 56.99 28.69
N SER A 419 -2.23 57.63 29.58
CA SER A 419 -2.46 58.99 30.09
C SER A 419 -1.45 60.01 29.51
N GLY A 420 -1.53 60.30 28.20
CA GLY A 420 -0.68 61.29 27.50
C GLY A 420 0.14 60.72 26.32
N ILE A 421 0.93 61.59 25.64
CA ILE A 421 1.76 61.22 24.46
C ILE A 421 3.14 60.69 24.91
N THR A 422 3.54 59.51 24.45
CA THR A 422 4.75 58.77 24.86
C THR A 422 5.77 58.63 23.72
N PRO A 423 7.05 59.04 23.89
CA PRO A 423 8.09 58.82 22.88
C PRO A 423 8.51 57.35 22.74
N ILE A 424 8.63 56.89 21.50
CA ILE A 424 8.97 55.52 21.13
C ILE A 424 9.98 55.47 19.95
N SER A 425 10.70 54.36 19.82
CA SER A 425 11.58 54.04 18.67
C SER A 425 11.35 52.60 18.20
N LEU A 426 11.77 52.26 16.98
CA LEU A 426 11.75 50.85 16.54
C LEU A 426 12.87 50.05 17.23
N LYS A 427 12.55 48.82 17.64
CA LYS A 427 13.55 47.89 18.16
C LYS A 427 14.36 47.29 16.99
N PRO A 428 15.71 47.30 17.04
CA PRO A 428 16.54 46.61 16.06
C PRO A 428 16.24 45.11 16.06
N GLN A 429 15.88 44.56 14.90
CA GLN A 429 15.51 43.15 14.75
C GLN A 429 16.75 42.25 14.70
N PRO A 430 16.80 41.12 15.45
CA PRO A 430 17.90 40.17 15.35
C PRO A 430 17.89 39.44 14.00
N THR A 431 19.08 39.23 13.44
CA THR A 431 19.31 38.72 12.07
C THR A 431 18.97 37.23 11.85
N SER A 432 18.26 36.57 12.78
CA SER A 432 18.05 35.10 12.76
C SER A 432 16.67 34.64 12.31
N ALA A 433 15.70 35.54 12.07
CA ALA A 433 14.38 35.17 11.56
C ALA A 433 14.40 35.08 10.03
N ALA A 434 14.02 33.92 9.48
CA ALA A 434 13.96 33.67 8.04
C ALA A 434 12.68 34.28 7.45
N TYR A 435 12.72 35.56 7.09
CA TYR A 435 11.62 36.20 6.37
C TYR A 435 11.62 35.74 4.92
N THR A 436 10.48 35.30 4.39
CA THR A 436 10.39 34.78 3.01
C THR A 436 9.41 35.56 2.15
N LYS A 437 9.82 36.02 0.95
CA LYS A 437 8.93 36.66 -0.03
C LYS A 437 8.90 35.88 -1.34
N VAL A 438 7.72 35.68 -1.90
CA VAL A 438 7.56 35.21 -3.28
C VAL A 438 8.14 36.23 -4.27
N TYR A 439 9.02 35.78 -5.16
CA TYR A 439 9.56 36.62 -6.23
C TYR A 439 8.43 37.12 -7.15
N ASN A 440 8.21 38.42 -7.27
CA ASN A 440 7.15 38.98 -8.12
C ASN A 440 7.64 40.19 -8.95
N GLY A 441 8.95 40.44 -8.97
CA GLY A 441 9.55 41.56 -9.71
C GLY A 441 9.16 42.95 -9.19
N THR A 442 8.60 43.05 -7.97
CA THR A 442 8.29 44.31 -7.32
C THR A 442 9.20 44.54 -6.10
N LYS A 443 9.34 45.81 -5.71
CA LYS A 443 9.97 46.16 -4.44
C LYS A 443 9.08 45.87 -3.24
N ASP A 444 7.76 45.85 -3.42
CA ASP A 444 6.79 45.68 -2.33
C ASP A 444 7.03 44.38 -1.54
N ALA A 445 7.25 44.51 -0.25
CA ALA A 445 7.44 43.43 0.71
C ALA A 445 6.41 43.50 1.85
N SER A 446 5.30 44.24 1.67
CA SER A 446 4.29 44.45 2.71
C SER A 446 3.68 43.13 3.22
N ALA A 447 3.63 42.09 2.39
CA ALA A 447 3.20 40.75 2.81
C ALA A 447 4.19 40.01 3.73
N VAL A 448 5.40 40.54 3.92
CA VAL A 448 6.52 39.94 4.68
C VAL A 448 7.01 40.91 5.76
N LEU A 449 6.10 41.73 6.28
CA LEU A 449 6.37 42.64 7.37
C LEU A 449 6.81 41.85 8.61
N PRO A 450 8.02 42.08 9.14
CA PRO A 450 8.42 41.50 10.41
C PRO A 450 7.55 42.04 11.56
N PRO A 451 7.43 41.33 12.69
CA PRO A 451 6.80 41.88 13.89
C PRO A 451 7.43 43.23 14.25
N ILE A 452 6.60 44.26 14.35
CA ILE A 452 7.07 45.62 14.64
C ILE A 452 7.07 45.80 16.14
N GLU A 453 8.28 45.76 16.71
CA GLU A 453 8.50 45.97 18.13
C GLU A 453 8.96 47.41 18.37
N PHE A 454 8.46 48.02 19.46
CA PHE A 454 8.78 49.39 19.84
C PHE A 454 9.53 49.42 21.17
N LEU A 455 10.40 50.40 21.33
CA LEU A 455 11.11 50.73 22.57
C LEU A 455 10.66 52.09 23.08
N LEU A 456 10.56 52.23 24.40
CA LEU A 456 10.48 53.51 25.09
C LEU A 456 11.84 54.22 25.08
N ALA A 457 11.84 55.52 25.39
CA ALA A 457 13.06 56.32 25.46
C ALA A 457 14.13 55.81 26.45
N ASP A 458 13.74 55.01 27.45
CA ASP A 458 14.64 54.37 28.41
C ASP A 458 15.11 52.97 27.99
N GLY A 459 14.76 52.53 26.77
CA GLY A 459 15.14 51.24 26.20
C GLY A 459 14.26 50.07 26.59
N ARG A 460 13.16 50.27 27.34
CA ARG A 460 12.19 49.21 27.65
C ARG A 460 11.25 48.95 26.47
N GLU A 461 10.87 47.69 26.26
CA GLU A 461 9.95 47.28 25.19
C GLU A 461 8.50 47.69 25.49
N ILE A 462 7.79 48.17 24.49
CA ILE A 462 6.36 48.50 24.55
C ILE A 462 5.62 47.83 23.38
N ARG A 463 4.46 47.22 23.66
CA ARG A 463 3.57 46.65 22.65
C ARG A 463 2.52 47.67 22.26
N ILE A 464 2.48 48.02 20.98
CA ILE A 464 1.56 49.02 20.43
C ILE A 464 0.60 48.30 19.50
N SER A 465 -0.69 48.61 19.63
CA SER A 465 -1.72 48.06 18.74
C SER A 465 -1.41 48.42 17.27
N PRO A 466 -1.61 47.49 16.33
CA PRO A 466 -1.54 47.77 14.89
C PRO A 466 -2.47 48.92 14.45
N ASP A 467 -3.54 49.23 15.19
CA ASP A 467 -4.43 50.35 14.86
C ASP A 467 -3.74 51.73 15.02
N TYR A 468 -2.62 51.79 15.73
CA TYR A 468 -1.88 53.02 16.05
C TYR A 468 -0.71 53.31 15.12
N TYR A 469 -0.39 52.42 14.18
CA TYR A 469 0.67 52.66 13.20
C TYR A 469 0.35 51.99 11.86
N THR A 470 0.92 52.53 10.79
CA THR A 470 1.01 51.87 9.50
C THR A 470 2.45 51.51 9.23
N ALA A 471 2.66 50.38 8.56
CA ALA A 471 3.99 49.96 8.16
C ALA A 471 4.02 49.57 6.69
N THR A 472 5.09 49.93 6.02
CA THR A 472 5.41 49.49 4.67
C THR A 472 6.76 48.78 4.69
N ALA A 473 6.92 47.81 3.80
CA ALA A 473 8.16 47.09 3.65
C ALA A 473 8.53 47.04 2.17
N GLU A 474 9.78 47.36 1.83
CA GLU A 474 10.25 47.38 0.45
C GLU A 474 11.67 46.81 0.33
N TYR A 475 11.91 45.98 -0.69
CA TYR A 475 13.26 45.58 -1.09
C TYR A 475 14.01 46.74 -1.75
N ARG A 476 15.33 46.75 -1.60
CA ARG A 476 16.20 47.75 -2.23
C ARG A 476 16.04 47.79 -3.76
N SER A 477 15.90 46.61 -4.37
CA SER A 477 15.81 46.42 -5.82
C SER A 477 14.75 45.38 -6.18
N PRO A 478 14.05 45.49 -7.32
CA PRO A 478 13.06 44.51 -7.76
C PRO A 478 13.68 43.23 -8.36
N ASN A 479 14.98 43.22 -8.66
CA ASN A 479 15.67 42.05 -9.21
C ASN A 479 16.01 41.01 -8.12
N CYS A 480 16.10 41.43 -6.85
CA CYS A 480 16.27 40.62 -5.63
C CYS A 480 17.37 39.53 -5.63
N ILE A 481 18.19 39.42 -6.67
CA ILE A 481 19.27 38.42 -6.80
C ILE A 481 20.54 38.87 -6.08
N ASP A 482 20.80 40.18 -6.07
CA ASP A 482 22.08 40.75 -5.62
C ASP A 482 22.08 41.20 -4.15
N ASP A 483 20.89 41.41 -3.56
CA ASP A 483 20.71 41.94 -2.19
C ASP A 483 19.37 41.45 -1.62
N ASN A 484 19.41 40.88 -0.42
CA ASN A 484 18.28 40.17 0.19
C ASN A 484 17.67 40.93 1.38
N LYS A 485 17.99 42.21 1.54
CA LYS A 485 17.48 43.05 2.62
C LYS A 485 16.18 43.77 2.25
N ILE A 486 15.24 43.76 3.19
CA ILE A 486 14.00 44.54 3.21
C ILE A 486 14.20 45.79 4.06
N ILE A 487 13.71 46.93 3.58
CA ILE A 487 13.62 48.19 4.32
C ILE A 487 12.18 48.31 4.84
N VAL A 488 12.00 48.30 6.15
CA VAL A 488 10.69 48.52 6.79
C VAL A 488 10.59 49.97 7.21
N THR A 489 9.49 50.64 6.84
CA THR A 489 9.17 52.01 7.24
C THR A 489 7.87 52.02 8.04
N VAL A 490 7.89 52.59 9.25
CA VAL A 490 6.74 52.68 10.16
C VAL A 490 6.37 54.14 10.39
N THR A 491 5.07 54.43 10.35
CA THR A 491 4.48 55.75 10.61
C THR A 491 3.28 55.61 11.54
N LEU A 492 3.05 56.56 12.44
CA LEU A 492 1.90 56.52 13.34
C LEU A 492 0.60 56.88 12.59
N THR A 493 -0.53 56.25 12.96
CA THR A 493 -1.86 56.67 12.48
C THR A 493 -2.34 57.89 13.27
N PRO A 494 -3.36 58.64 12.80
CA PRO A 494 -3.94 59.74 13.57
C PRO A 494 -4.41 59.33 14.98
N ALA A 495 -4.83 58.07 15.16
CA ALA A 495 -5.18 57.54 16.47
C ALA A 495 -3.93 57.29 17.34
N GLY A 496 -2.85 56.78 16.74
CA GLY A 496 -1.57 56.55 17.42
C GLY A 496 -0.84 57.83 17.81
N GLU A 497 -0.93 58.89 17.00
CA GLU A 497 -0.36 60.21 17.29
C GLU A 497 -0.94 60.86 18.56
N ASN A 498 -2.17 60.50 18.96
CA ASN A 498 -2.75 60.94 20.23
C ASN A 498 -2.05 60.34 21.46
N TYR A 499 -1.29 59.26 21.27
CA TYR A 499 -0.70 58.46 22.34
C TYR A 499 0.82 58.31 22.24
N TYR A 500 1.43 58.48 21.05
CA TYR A 500 2.84 58.18 20.81
C TYR A 500 3.57 59.20 19.91
N THR A 501 4.91 59.25 20.01
CA THR A 501 5.81 59.97 19.06
C THR A 501 6.96 59.06 18.63
N LEU A 502 7.15 58.85 17.32
CA LEU A 502 8.17 57.93 16.77
C LEU A 502 9.46 58.66 16.38
N THR A 503 10.60 58.24 16.92
CA THR A 503 11.91 58.92 16.75
C THR A 503 12.70 58.51 15.49
N ASP A 504 12.67 57.23 15.11
CA ASP A 504 13.16 56.73 13.82
C ASP A 504 12.25 55.59 13.36
N GLY A 505 11.71 55.71 12.16
CA GLY A 505 10.73 54.80 11.61
C GLY A 505 11.30 53.79 10.62
N LYS A 506 12.63 53.67 10.45
CA LYS A 506 13.23 52.79 9.44
C LYS A 506 14.18 51.72 10.00
N ILE A 507 14.06 50.48 9.49
CA ILE A 507 15.00 49.38 9.80
C ILE A 507 15.30 48.51 8.55
N GLU A 508 16.49 47.87 8.51
CA GLU A 508 16.87 46.88 7.50
C GLU A 508 16.79 45.45 8.06
N VAL A 509 16.20 44.52 7.31
CA VAL A 509 15.99 43.13 7.75
C VAL A 509 16.38 42.14 6.63
N PRO A 510 17.19 41.11 6.89
CA PRO A 510 17.51 40.08 5.89
C PRO A 510 16.30 39.19 5.59
N ALA A 511 16.12 38.79 4.34
CA ALA A 511 15.03 37.93 3.88
C ALA A 511 15.52 36.95 2.79
N THR A 512 14.74 35.90 2.54
CA THR A 512 14.99 34.89 1.50
C THR A 512 13.87 34.96 0.47
N ILE A 513 14.16 34.80 -0.82
CA ILE A 513 13.14 34.84 -1.86
C ILE A 513 12.68 33.43 -2.22
N THR A 514 11.37 33.21 -2.20
CA THR A 514 10.73 31.96 -2.61
C THR A 514 10.22 32.04 -4.04
N PRO A 515 10.02 30.88 -4.70
CA PRO A 515 9.59 30.81 -6.09
C PRO A 515 8.24 31.47 -6.32
N TYR A 516 8.11 32.13 -7.47
CA TYR A 516 6.84 32.58 -8.02
C TYR A 516 6.03 31.39 -8.55
N ASP A 517 4.88 31.07 -7.93
CA ASP A 517 4.00 29.99 -8.41
C ASP A 517 3.18 30.33 -9.67
N GLY A 518 3.34 31.55 -10.18
CA GLY A 518 2.88 31.94 -11.50
C GLY A 518 1.57 32.71 -11.55
N GLU A 519 1.32 33.33 -12.71
CA GLU A 519 0.03 33.92 -13.08
C GLU A 519 -0.65 33.02 -14.11
N TRP A 520 -1.96 32.82 -13.93
CA TRP A 520 -2.80 32.16 -14.93
C TRP A 520 -3.18 33.19 -16.00
N VAL A 521 -2.82 32.91 -17.26
CA VAL A 521 -3.28 33.70 -18.41
C VAL A 521 -4.03 32.76 -19.35
N GLY A 522 -5.37 32.76 -19.27
CA GLY A 522 -6.20 31.72 -19.88
C GLY A 522 -6.00 30.37 -19.19
N ASP A 523 -5.80 29.29 -19.94
CA ASP A 523 -5.62 27.94 -19.42
C ASP A 523 -4.14 27.58 -19.11
N ILE A 524 -3.22 28.55 -19.16
CA ILE A 524 -1.77 28.34 -19.00
C ILE A 524 -1.26 29.01 -17.72
N GLN A 525 -0.60 28.23 -16.85
CA GLN A 525 0.08 28.71 -15.66
C GLN A 525 1.55 29.05 -15.96
N TYR A 526 1.96 30.31 -15.77
CA TYR A 526 3.34 30.74 -15.99
C TYR A 526 4.17 30.71 -14.69
N LYS A 527 4.84 29.60 -14.37
CA LYS A 527 5.75 29.50 -13.20
C LYS A 527 7.01 30.39 -13.31
N ALA A 528 7.69 30.62 -12.18
CA ALA A 528 8.95 31.39 -12.10
C ALA A 528 10.00 30.92 -13.10
N PHE A 529 10.15 29.60 -13.22
CA PHE A 529 11.03 28.93 -14.16
C PHE A 529 10.24 27.93 -15.01
N SER A 530 10.60 27.84 -16.28
CA SER A 530 10.05 26.89 -17.21
C SER A 530 11.16 26.29 -18.07
N VAL A 531 10.98 25.03 -18.42
CA VAL A 531 11.80 24.39 -19.45
C VAL A 531 11.14 24.71 -20.80
N GLY A 532 11.96 25.12 -21.76
CA GLY A 532 11.54 25.39 -23.13
C GLY A 532 12.47 24.76 -24.13
N SER A 533 12.07 24.79 -25.41
CA SER A 533 12.89 24.29 -26.49
C SER A 533 13.98 25.29 -26.86
N ASN A 534 15.20 24.78 -27.09
CA ASN A 534 16.26 25.57 -27.68
C ASN A 534 16.03 25.71 -29.18
N SER A 535 15.37 26.80 -29.59
CA SER A 535 14.94 27.06 -30.97
C SER A 535 16.06 27.10 -32.01
N SER A 536 17.33 27.12 -31.59
CA SER A 536 18.50 27.12 -32.47
C SER A 536 18.85 25.74 -33.07
N LEU A 537 18.30 24.64 -32.55
CA LEU A 537 18.69 23.27 -32.94
C LEU A 537 17.68 22.54 -33.85
N GLY A 538 16.59 23.20 -34.25
CA GLY A 538 15.52 22.57 -35.03
C GLY A 538 14.78 21.48 -34.24
N SER A 539 14.09 20.58 -34.94
CA SER A 539 13.33 19.50 -34.31
C SER A 539 14.24 18.37 -33.83
N PRO A 540 14.05 17.86 -32.60
CA PRO A 540 14.83 16.74 -32.08
C PRO A 540 14.47 15.44 -32.81
N HIS A 541 15.46 14.58 -33.05
CA HIS A 541 15.23 13.24 -33.57
C HIS A 541 15.59 12.16 -32.56
N VAL A 542 14.99 10.99 -32.71
CA VAL A 542 15.32 9.84 -31.86
C VAL A 542 16.80 9.47 -32.03
N GLY A 543 17.54 9.40 -30.93
CA GLY A 543 18.98 9.21 -30.87
C GLY A 543 19.79 10.51 -30.72
N ASP A 544 19.19 11.68 -30.92
CA ASP A 544 19.87 12.94 -30.63
C ASP A 544 19.98 13.12 -29.08
N PRO A 545 21.07 13.72 -28.58
CA PRO A 545 21.24 14.00 -27.15
C PRO A 545 20.15 14.96 -26.67
N VAL A 546 19.54 14.68 -25.52
CA VAL A 546 18.37 15.42 -25.02
C VAL A 546 18.76 16.82 -24.54
N LEU A 547 19.81 16.92 -23.71
CA LEU A 547 20.16 18.15 -23.00
C LEU A 547 20.34 19.39 -23.91
N PRO A 548 20.97 19.33 -25.10
CA PRO A 548 21.10 20.50 -25.98
C PRO A 548 19.77 21.13 -26.41
N TYR A 549 18.71 20.34 -26.48
CA TYR A 549 17.37 20.80 -26.88
C TYR A 549 16.59 21.47 -25.75
N LEU A 550 17.06 21.34 -24.50
CA LEU A 550 16.42 21.93 -23.34
C LEU A 550 17.04 23.28 -23.01
N GLN A 551 16.20 24.28 -22.76
CA GLN A 551 16.61 25.61 -22.29
C GLN A 551 15.78 25.99 -21.07
N LEU A 552 16.44 26.21 -19.93
CA LEU A 552 15.78 26.81 -18.77
C LEU A 552 15.55 28.30 -19.04
N SER A 553 14.31 28.74 -18.89
CA SER A 553 13.90 30.14 -18.95
C SER A 553 13.25 30.53 -17.62
N GLY A 554 13.37 31.79 -17.26
CA GLY A 554 12.70 32.33 -16.07
C GLY A 554 12.06 33.68 -16.35
N MET A 555 10.97 33.96 -15.64
CA MET A 555 10.34 35.28 -15.61
C MET A 555 11.21 36.21 -14.75
N MET A 556 12.14 36.94 -15.35
CA MET A 556 13.11 37.77 -14.62
C MET A 556 12.76 39.26 -14.73
N TYR A 557 13.15 40.06 -13.74
CA TYR A 557 12.93 41.50 -13.79
C TYR A 557 13.77 42.11 -14.91
N ASN A 558 13.11 42.80 -15.83
CA ASN A 558 13.76 43.52 -16.91
C ASN A 558 13.80 45.01 -16.55
N THR A 559 15.01 45.54 -16.35
CA THR A 559 15.25 46.94 -15.96
C THR A 559 14.79 47.96 -17.00
N GLU A 560 14.80 47.61 -18.29
CA GLU A 560 14.35 48.49 -19.37
C GLU A 560 12.83 48.53 -19.48
N MET A 561 12.17 47.40 -19.19
CA MET A 561 10.70 47.28 -19.28
C MET A 561 9.98 47.60 -17.96
N GLY A 562 10.71 47.69 -16.84
CA GLY A 562 10.15 47.96 -15.51
C GLY A 562 9.23 46.86 -14.97
N ARG A 563 9.28 45.64 -15.55
CA ARG A 563 8.38 44.52 -15.21
C ARG A 563 9.08 43.17 -15.36
N LEU A 564 8.43 42.10 -14.90
CA LEU A 564 8.85 40.73 -15.19
C LEU A 564 8.75 40.45 -16.70
N TYR A 565 9.77 39.79 -17.24
CA TYR A 565 9.83 39.38 -18.64
C TYR A 565 10.56 38.03 -18.77
N PRO A 566 10.06 37.10 -19.61
CA PRO A 566 10.70 35.80 -19.78
C PRO A 566 12.05 35.96 -20.48
N ARG A 567 13.12 35.41 -19.89
CA ARG A 567 14.44 35.32 -20.53
C ARG A 567 15.13 33.99 -20.25
N LYS A 568 16.08 33.63 -21.10
CA LYS A 568 16.94 32.45 -20.91
C LYS A 568 17.79 32.62 -19.66
N ILE A 569 17.84 31.59 -18.82
CA ILE A 569 18.73 31.52 -17.66
C ILE A 569 20.10 31.04 -18.12
N THR A 570 21.13 31.75 -17.68
CA THR A 570 22.54 31.49 -18.02
C THR A 570 23.34 31.24 -16.76
N SER A 571 24.55 30.69 -16.91
CA SER A 571 25.48 30.51 -15.79
C SER A 571 25.85 31.81 -15.07
N LYS A 572 25.69 32.97 -15.71
CA LYS A 572 25.92 34.30 -15.09
C LYS A 572 24.85 34.69 -14.09
N ASP A 573 23.68 34.06 -14.14
CA ASP A 573 22.55 34.33 -13.24
C ASP A 573 22.67 33.58 -11.90
N GLY A 574 23.68 32.69 -11.76
CA GLY A 574 24.02 32.04 -10.48
C GLY A 574 23.12 30.88 -10.06
N PHE A 575 22.17 30.44 -10.90
CA PHE A 575 21.31 29.28 -10.64
C PHE A 575 21.98 27.96 -11.01
N GLN A 576 21.85 26.96 -10.14
CA GLN A 576 22.18 25.55 -10.42
C GLN A 576 20.89 24.80 -10.73
N TYR A 577 20.90 23.89 -11.71
CA TYR A 577 19.71 23.13 -12.08
C TYR A 577 20.05 21.81 -12.77
N SER A 578 19.14 20.84 -12.65
CA SER A 578 19.17 19.54 -13.34
C SER A 578 17.86 19.31 -14.08
N PHE A 579 17.90 18.68 -15.26
CA PHE A 579 16.69 18.36 -16.02
C PHE A 579 16.24 16.92 -15.80
N TYR A 580 14.93 16.70 -15.87
CA TYR A 580 14.30 15.40 -15.69
C TYR A 580 13.26 15.15 -16.79
N HIS A 581 13.11 13.89 -17.14
CA HIS A 581 12.07 13.39 -18.03
C HIS A 581 10.93 12.79 -17.20
N LEU A 582 9.74 13.38 -17.35
CA LEU A 582 8.53 12.94 -16.66
C LEU A 582 8.13 11.55 -17.15
N ARG A 583 7.98 10.61 -16.22
CA ARG A 583 7.61 9.23 -16.55
C ARG A 583 6.26 9.15 -17.29
N PRO A 584 6.09 8.21 -18.26
CA PRO A 584 4.85 8.08 -19.01
C PRO A 584 3.61 7.84 -18.13
N GLY A 585 2.53 8.59 -18.39
CA GLY A 585 1.26 8.50 -17.65
C GLY A 585 1.22 9.26 -16.33
N ALA A 586 2.34 9.83 -15.87
CA ALA A 586 2.33 10.74 -14.73
C ALA A 586 1.90 12.16 -15.17
N THR A 587 1.12 12.81 -14.32
CA THR A 587 0.70 14.20 -14.49
C THR A 587 1.52 15.17 -13.64
N GLU A 588 2.29 14.67 -12.67
CA GLU A 588 3.04 15.46 -11.70
C GLU A 588 4.52 15.04 -11.65
N PRO A 589 5.47 16.00 -11.61
CA PRO A 589 6.91 15.73 -11.45
C PRO A 589 7.28 15.07 -10.11
N ASP A 590 8.13 14.04 -10.16
CA ASP A 590 8.67 13.33 -9.00
C ASP A 590 10.14 12.93 -9.24
N PRO A 591 11.12 13.71 -8.76
CA PRO A 591 12.54 13.49 -9.06
C PRO A 591 13.13 12.22 -8.42
N GLU A 592 12.44 11.56 -7.49
CA GLU A 592 12.86 10.25 -6.96
C GLU A 592 12.48 9.10 -7.90
N LEU A 593 11.45 9.29 -8.73
CA LEU A 593 10.89 8.25 -9.60
C LEU A 593 11.05 8.54 -11.10
N ASP A 594 11.29 9.80 -11.46
CA ASP A 594 11.51 10.26 -12.83
C ASP A 594 12.98 10.15 -13.24
N GLU A 595 13.21 10.15 -14.55
CA GLU A 595 14.55 9.97 -15.12
C GLU A 595 15.35 11.29 -15.05
N LEU A 596 16.43 11.31 -14.26
CA LEU A 596 17.44 12.38 -14.30
C LEU A 596 18.16 12.36 -15.65
N LEU A 597 18.14 13.49 -16.36
CA LEU A 597 18.82 13.63 -17.63
C LEU A 597 20.31 13.93 -17.44
N THR A 598 21.13 13.15 -18.14
CA THR A 598 22.60 13.27 -18.14
C THR A 598 23.10 13.63 -19.54
N ALA A 599 24.41 13.85 -19.67
CA ALA A 599 25.05 14.07 -20.96
C ALA A 599 24.83 12.91 -21.97
N ASP A 600 24.58 11.70 -21.45
CA ASP A 600 24.37 10.49 -22.24
C ASP A 600 22.88 10.22 -22.55
N SER A 601 21.97 11.01 -21.98
CA SER A 601 20.53 10.86 -22.24
C SER A 601 20.20 11.24 -23.68
N VAL A 602 19.52 10.33 -24.40
CA VAL A 602 19.10 10.49 -25.80
C VAL A 602 17.59 10.30 -25.92
N PHE A 603 16.95 10.90 -26.93
CA PHE A 603 15.55 10.60 -27.21
C PHE A 603 15.41 9.15 -27.71
N THR A 604 14.46 8.36 -27.20
CA THR A 604 14.41 6.89 -27.40
C THR A 604 13.20 6.37 -28.21
N TYR A 605 12.15 7.19 -28.41
CA TYR A 605 10.96 6.84 -29.19
C TYR A 605 10.34 8.05 -29.89
N PRO A 606 9.71 7.84 -31.07
CA PRO A 606 8.76 8.79 -31.64
C PRO A 606 7.35 8.40 -31.19
N GLU A 607 6.72 9.18 -30.28
CA GLU A 607 5.25 9.45 -30.22
C GLU A 607 4.82 10.14 -28.91
N GLU A 608 3.70 10.86 -29.01
CA GLU A 608 2.98 11.72 -28.04
C GLU A 608 3.81 12.67 -27.16
N GLY A 609 5.08 12.89 -27.50
CA GLY A 609 5.92 13.97 -27.02
C GLY A 609 6.48 13.80 -25.61
N TYR A 610 7.72 14.27 -25.45
CA TYR A 610 8.43 14.16 -24.18
C TYR A 610 8.10 15.35 -23.32
N ASN A 611 7.73 15.09 -22.08
CA ASN A 611 7.49 16.13 -21.08
C ASN A 611 8.71 16.25 -20.18
N PHE A 612 9.36 17.41 -20.20
CA PHE A 612 10.52 17.68 -19.35
C PHE A 612 10.23 18.76 -18.32
N TYR A 613 10.94 18.64 -17.21
CA TYR A 613 11.00 19.65 -16.17
C TYR A 613 12.43 19.79 -15.64
N ALA A 614 12.66 20.79 -14.79
CA ALA A 614 13.93 21.01 -14.14
C ALA A 614 13.74 21.10 -12.62
N VAL A 615 14.73 20.62 -11.89
CA VAL A 615 14.92 20.91 -10.47
C VAL A 615 15.97 22.00 -10.38
N VAL A 616 15.59 23.17 -9.88
CA VAL A 616 16.46 24.32 -9.66
C VAL A 616 16.89 24.30 -8.19
N GLU A 617 18.19 24.28 -7.93
CA GLU A 617 18.72 24.23 -6.57
C GLU A 617 18.72 25.62 -5.89
N PRO A 618 18.73 25.66 -4.54
CA PRO A 618 18.82 26.90 -3.79
C PRO A 618 20.10 27.69 -4.12
N SER A 619 19.97 29.01 -4.26
CA SER A 619 21.10 29.95 -4.28
C SER A 619 21.18 30.71 -2.94
N LEU A 620 22.16 31.60 -2.78
CA LEU A 620 22.31 32.41 -1.55
C LEU A 620 21.02 33.17 -1.17
N ASN A 621 20.21 33.56 -2.16
CA ASN A 621 19.03 34.41 -1.98
C ASN A 621 17.72 33.79 -2.53
N TYR A 622 17.74 32.58 -3.09
CA TYR A 622 16.58 31.92 -3.70
C TYR A 622 16.41 30.48 -3.18
N THR A 623 15.21 30.12 -2.69
CA THR A 623 14.92 28.72 -2.33
C THR A 623 14.56 27.91 -3.58
N GLY A 624 15.19 26.75 -3.77
CA GLY A 624 15.01 25.90 -4.97
C GLY A 624 13.56 25.47 -5.26
N CYS A 625 13.30 25.03 -6.49
CA CYS A 625 11.97 24.62 -6.93
C CYS A 625 12.00 23.55 -8.03
N ILE A 626 10.88 22.85 -8.20
CA ILE A 626 10.63 21.95 -9.33
C ILE A 626 9.73 22.66 -10.33
N THR A 627 10.16 22.78 -11.59
CA THR A 627 9.34 23.39 -12.64
C THR A 627 8.18 22.46 -13.03
N ASN A 628 7.10 23.02 -13.59
CA ASN A 628 6.08 22.18 -14.23
C ASN A 628 6.65 21.51 -15.50
N SER A 629 6.00 20.42 -15.93
CA SER A 629 6.33 19.69 -17.15
C SER A 629 5.80 20.38 -18.42
N THR A 630 6.15 21.64 -18.64
CA THR A 630 5.61 22.44 -19.76
C THR A 630 6.33 22.24 -21.09
N ALA A 631 7.51 21.62 -21.07
CA ALA A 631 8.34 21.46 -22.24
C ALA A 631 7.99 20.16 -22.96
N TYR A 632 7.00 20.25 -23.84
CA TYR A 632 6.58 19.15 -24.68
C TYR A 632 7.36 19.14 -25.99
N PHE A 633 8.11 18.08 -26.26
CA PHE A 633 8.89 17.93 -27.49
C PHE A 633 8.34 16.82 -28.36
N PHE A 634 7.89 17.18 -29.56
CA PHE A 634 7.72 16.20 -30.63
C PHE A 634 9.09 15.75 -31.11
N VAL A 635 9.42 14.50 -30.81
CA VAL A 635 10.62 13.85 -31.32
C VAL A 635 10.28 13.17 -32.62
N TYR A 636 10.98 13.57 -33.68
CA TYR A 636 10.79 13.02 -35.00
C TYR A 636 11.69 11.82 -35.19
N ASP A 637 11.30 10.88 -36.03
CA ASP A 637 12.24 9.87 -36.43
C ASP A 637 13.24 10.45 -37.44
N LYS A 638 14.55 10.28 -37.18
CA LYS A 638 15.62 10.65 -38.12
C LYS A 638 15.47 9.87 -39.44
N TYR A 639 14.81 8.72 -39.38
CA TYR A 639 14.47 7.84 -40.49
C TYR A 639 13.09 8.18 -41.06
N ASN A 640 12.85 9.45 -41.38
CA ASN A 640 11.65 9.89 -42.06
C ASN A 640 11.71 9.44 -43.54
N GLY A 641 11.43 8.15 -43.78
CA GLY A 641 11.45 7.54 -45.10
C GLY A 641 11.79 6.05 -45.08
N ASN A 642 10.84 5.20 -44.67
CA ASN A 642 10.74 3.75 -44.95
C ASN A 642 11.98 2.85 -44.77
N SER A 643 13.07 3.31 -44.15
CA SER A 643 14.33 2.59 -44.06
C SER A 643 14.90 2.71 -42.64
N HIS A 644 14.61 1.71 -41.81
CA HIS A 644 15.38 1.44 -40.58
C HIS A 644 16.57 0.56 -40.97
N THR A 645 17.72 0.70 -40.31
CA THR A 645 18.89 -0.17 -40.51
C THR A 645 19.49 -0.55 -39.15
N HIS A 646 19.91 -1.81 -38.97
CA HIS A 646 20.57 -2.31 -37.75
C HIS A 646 22.12 -2.29 -37.90
N ASP A 647 22.59 -2.08 -39.12
CA ASP A 647 23.94 -2.37 -39.57
C ASP A 647 24.33 -1.50 -40.80
N ASN A 648 23.69 -0.33 -41.00
CA ASN A 648 23.89 0.57 -42.14
C ASN A 648 23.67 -0.04 -43.55
N GLU A 649 23.32 -1.33 -43.66
CA GLU A 649 23.17 -2.06 -44.93
C GLU A 649 21.78 -2.66 -45.17
N LYS A 650 20.99 -2.95 -44.12
CA LYS A 650 19.68 -3.64 -44.26
C LYS A 650 18.49 -2.71 -44.09
N THR A 651 17.66 -2.58 -45.12
CA THR A 651 16.36 -1.87 -45.06
C THR A 651 15.25 -2.79 -44.55
N TYR A 652 14.48 -2.33 -43.56
CA TYR A 652 13.34 -3.06 -42.99
C TYR A 652 11.99 -2.52 -43.49
N ASP A 653 11.10 -3.41 -43.95
CA ASP A 653 9.72 -3.04 -44.28
C ASP A 653 8.85 -2.96 -43.02
N LYS A 654 7.85 -2.07 -43.04
CA LYS A 654 6.91 -1.92 -41.91
C LYS A 654 6.04 -3.16 -41.71
N TRP A 655 5.80 -3.54 -40.46
CA TRP A 655 4.91 -4.62 -40.10
C TRP A 655 4.09 -4.30 -38.85
N ALA A 656 2.76 -4.30 -38.99
CA ALA A 656 1.84 -3.97 -37.90
C ALA A 656 1.52 -5.16 -36.96
N GLY A 657 2.26 -6.27 -37.04
CA GLY A 657 2.05 -7.45 -36.18
C GLY A 657 0.99 -8.44 -36.66
N GLY A 658 0.43 -8.27 -37.87
CA GLY A 658 -0.51 -9.23 -38.47
C GLY A 658 0.18 -10.41 -39.18
N SER A 659 -0.57 -11.28 -39.86
CA SER A 659 0.02 -12.42 -40.59
C SER A 659 1.05 -11.98 -41.64
N LEU A 660 2.22 -12.62 -41.62
CA LEU A 660 3.33 -12.34 -42.54
C LEU A 660 3.56 -13.53 -43.48
N TYR A 661 3.54 -13.26 -44.79
CA TYR A 661 3.89 -14.26 -45.79
C TYR A 661 5.38 -14.20 -46.14
N ILE A 662 6.06 -15.35 -46.07
CA ILE A 662 7.44 -15.56 -46.52
C ILE A 662 7.44 -16.84 -47.36
N ALA A 663 7.95 -16.76 -48.60
CA ALA A 663 8.10 -17.93 -49.46
C ALA A 663 9.09 -18.94 -48.86
N SER A 664 8.97 -20.24 -49.22
CA SER A 664 9.93 -21.27 -48.80
C SER A 664 11.37 -20.89 -49.21
N GLY A 665 12.32 -20.96 -48.28
CA GLY A 665 13.69 -20.47 -48.48
C GLY A 665 13.85 -18.94 -48.63
N GLY A 666 12.75 -18.18 -48.55
CA GLY A 666 12.75 -16.73 -48.70
C GLY A 666 13.17 -15.99 -47.42
N THR A 667 13.55 -14.73 -47.59
CA THR A 667 13.92 -13.81 -46.50
C THR A 667 12.93 -12.65 -46.45
N ALA A 668 12.52 -12.24 -45.24
CA ALA A 668 11.79 -11.01 -45.00
C ALA A 668 12.49 -10.20 -43.91
N THR A 669 12.70 -8.90 -44.16
CA THR A 669 13.18 -7.91 -43.20
C THR A 669 12.01 -7.04 -42.77
N ARG A 670 11.66 -7.05 -41.48
CA ARG A 670 10.51 -6.32 -40.93
C ARG A 670 10.84 -5.52 -39.68
N TYR A 671 10.23 -4.35 -39.50
CA TYR A 671 10.22 -3.66 -38.21
C TYR A 671 8.78 -3.55 -37.69
N LEU A 672 8.60 -3.68 -36.37
CA LEU A 672 7.29 -3.52 -35.76
C LEU A 672 6.85 -2.05 -35.80
N SER A 673 5.80 -1.79 -36.56
CA SER A 673 5.29 -0.44 -36.84
C SER A 673 3.89 -0.18 -36.29
N GLY A 674 3.29 -1.13 -35.57
CA GLY A 674 1.95 -0.95 -35.00
C GLY A 674 1.95 0.13 -33.92
N ALA A 675 0.92 0.98 -33.84
CA ALA A 675 0.85 2.05 -32.84
C ALA A 675 0.89 1.53 -31.38
N GLN A 676 0.40 0.31 -31.16
CA GLN A 676 0.37 -0.30 -29.84
C GLN A 676 1.79 -0.58 -29.31
N PRO A 677 2.08 -0.26 -28.03
CA PRO A 677 3.39 -0.54 -27.42
C PRO A 677 3.62 -2.03 -27.18
N ASN A 678 2.53 -2.80 -27.08
CA ASN A 678 2.54 -4.25 -26.89
C ASN A 678 1.87 -4.92 -28.09
N VAL A 679 2.59 -5.81 -28.78
CA VAL A 679 2.09 -6.57 -29.93
C VAL A 679 2.08 -8.04 -29.57
N ASN A 680 0.91 -8.69 -29.66
CA ASN A 680 0.84 -10.14 -29.54
C ASN A 680 1.26 -10.77 -30.86
N VAL A 681 2.28 -11.63 -30.83
CA VAL A 681 2.80 -12.25 -32.04
C VAL A 681 3.01 -13.74 -31.83
N GLU A 682 2.53 -14.53 -32.78
CA GLU A 682 2.94 -15.93 -33.00
C GLU A 682 3.94 -15.98 -34.15
N LEU A 683 5.13 -16.55 -33.93
CA LEU A 683 6.18 -16.68 -34.95
C LEU A 683 6.60 -18.14 -35.11
N ALA A 684 5.87 -18.88 -35.93
CA ALA A 684 6.27 -20.21 -36.37
C ALA A 684 6.99 -20.15 -37.73
N LEU A 685 8.31 -20.34 -37.74
CA LEU A 685 9.12 -20.35 -38.97
C LEU A 685 9.59 -21.77 -39.30
N SER A 686 9.31 -22.21 -40.52
CA SER A 686 9.71 -23.52 -41.07
C SER A 686 10.27 -23.40 -42.49
N GLN A 687 10.71 -24.51 -43.10
CA GLN A 687 11.04 -24.56 -44.54
C GLN A 687 12.12 -23.54 -44.97
N LYS A 688 13.19 -23.43 -44.18
CA LYS A 688 14.33 -22.54 -44.44
C LYS A 688 13.97 -21.05 -44.60
N LYS A 689 12.83 -20.61 -44.06
CA LYS A 689 12.43 -19.20 -44.06
C LYS A 689 13.33 -18.38 -43.14
N THR A 690 13.67 -17.17 -43.56
CA THR A 690 14.42 -16.20 -42.74
C THR A 690 13.56 -14.97 -42.45
N LEU A 691 13.48 -14.58 -41.19
CA LEU A 691 12.87 -13.33 -40.75
C LEU A 691 13.89 -12.53 -39.95
N ASP A 692 14.24 -11.35 -40.44
CA ASP A 692 14.98 -10.34 -39.68
C ASP A 692 13.96 -9.34 -39.12
N LEU A 693 13.72 -9.38 -37.82
CA LEU A 693 12.70 -8.60 -37.13
C LEU A 693 13.32 -7.60 -36.16
N CYS A 694 13.15 -6.31 -36.45
CA CYS A 694 13.46 -5.22 -35.52
C CYS A 694 12.23 -4.87 -34.68
N LEU A 695 12.36 -4.89 -33.34
CA LEU A 695 11.26 -4.59 -32.43
C LEU A 695 10.92 -3.09 -32.38
N TYR A 696 11.87 -2.23 -32.70
CA TYR A 696 11.70 -0.78 -32.79
C TYR A 696 11.09 -0.17 -31.50
N ASN A 697 11.71 -0.45 -30.35
CA ASN A 697 11.26 -0.07 -29.00
C ASN A 697 9.86 -0.61 -28.62
N LYS A 698 9.43 -1.74 -29.19
CA LYS A 698 8.14 -2.35 -28.85
C LYS A 698 8.34 -3.62 -28.03
N ALA A 699 7.33 -3.93 -27.24
CA ALA A 699 7.24 -5.20 -26.55
C ALA A 699 6.39 -6.18 -27.36
N VAL A 700 6.92 -7.38 -27.58
CA VAL A 700 6.19 -8.50 -28.15
C VAL A 700 5.77 -9.42 -27.03
N HIS A 701 4.46 -9.64 -26.89
CA HIS A 701 3.94 -10.59 -25.92
C HIS A 701 3.60 -11.91 -26.59
N VAL A 702 4.17 -12.98 -26.07
CA VAL A 702 4.04 -14.34 -26.60
C VAL A 702 2.93 -15.03 -25.81
N ILE A 703 1.72 -15.17 -26.36
CA ILE A 703 0.58 -15.79 -25.65
C ILE A 703 0.72 -17.32 -25.66
N GLY A 704 0.32 -18.04 -24.61
CA GLY A 704 0.57 -19.48 -24.50
C GLY A 704 -0.66 -20.36 -24.69
N SER A 705 -0.78 -21.07 -25.82
CA SER A 705 -1.77 -22.17 -25.95
C SER A 705 -1.24 -23.51 -26.48
N SER A 706 0.01 -23.58 -26.96
CA SER A 706 0.86 -24.79 -27.23
C SER A 706 1.76 -24.58 -28.45
N HIS A 707 1.35 -23.71 -29.37
CA HIS A 707 2.07 -23.33 -30.61
C HIS A 707 2.28 -21.82 -30.76
N ASP A 708 1.63 -21.02 -29.91
CA ASP A 708 1.62 -19.55 -29.90
C ASP A 708 2.94 -18.90 -29.42
N GLN A 709 4.07 -19.61 -29.55
CA GLN A 709 5.40 -19.14 -29.19
C GLN A 709 6.28 -18.86 -30.40
N ILE A 710 7.49 -18.32 -30.18
CA ILE A 710 8.51 -18.28 -31.24
C ILE A 710 9.00 -19.71 -31.47
N TYR A 711 8.63 -20.31 -32.60
CA TYR A 711 8.90 -21.71 -32.92
C TYR A 711 9.69 -21.83 -34.22
N LEU A 712 10.97 -22.23 -34.13
CA LEU A 712 11.88 -22.27 -35.27
C LEU A 712 12.23 -23.72 -35.64
N VAL A 713 11.84 -24.14 -36.85
CA VAL A 713 12.08 -25.49 -37.39
C VAL A 713 12.49 -25.53 -38.85
N GLY A 714 12.92 -26.70 -39.34
CA GLY A 714 13.12 -26.97 -40.77
C GLY A 714 14.15 -26.07 -41.45
N GLY A 715 15.22 -25.71 -40.75
CA GLY A 715 16.31 -24.85 -41.18
C GLY A 715 15.98 -23.36 -41.20
N SER A 716 14.93 -22.91 -40.51
CA SER A 716 14.54 -21.50 -40.48
C SER A 716 15.46 -20.63 -39.63
N THR A 717 15.44 -19.32 -39.89
CA THR A 717 16.25 -18.34 -39.17
C THR A 717 15.37 -17.18 -38.71
N LEU A 718 15.50 -16.80 -37.45
CA LEU A 718 14.95 -15.55 -36.90
C LEU A 718 16.11 -14.72 -36.34
N VAL A 719 16.24 -13.49 -36.81
CA VAL A 719 17.06 -12.47 -36.16
C VAL A 719 16.13 -11.52 -35.44
N LEU A 720 16.21 -11.49 -34.12
CA LEU A 720 15.54 -10.51 -33.28
C LEU A 720 16.54 -9.40 -32.96
N SER A 721 16.22 -8.20 -33.39
CA SER A 721 16.98 -7.00 -33.05
C SER A 721 16.10 -5.94 -32.44
N ASP A 722 16.69 -5.03 -31.69
CA ASP A 722 16.04 -3.75 -31.42
C ASP A 722 17.01 -2.60 -31.64
N CYS A 723 16.78 -1.85 -32.72
CA CYS A 723 17.57 -0.66 -33.05
C CYS A 723 17.49 0.43 -31.97
N ARG A 724 16.52 0.36 -31.04
CA ARG A 724 16.36 1.30 -29.93
C ARG A 724 16.87 0.77 -28.58
N LYS A 725 17.29 -0.50 -28.52
CA LYS A 725 17.85 -1.20 -27.35
C LYS A 725 16.95 -1.31 -26.12
N THR A 726 15.65 -1.11 -26.29
CA THR A 726 14.63 -1.09 -25.23
C THR A 726 13.49 -2.09 -25.49
N GLY A 727 13.44 -2.64 -26.70
CA GLY A 727 12.48 -3.64 -27.14
C GLY A 727 12.57 -4.93 -26.34
N LYS A 728 11.41 -5.53 -26.10
CA LYS A 728 11.27 -6.70 -25.22
C LYS A 728 10.48 -7.79 -25.91
N VAL A 729 10.81 -9.05 -25.61
CA VAL A 729 9.91 -10.18 -25.83
C VAL A 729 9.51 -10.73 -24.48
N ILE A 730 8.23 -10.66 -24.19
CA ILE A 730 7.61 -11.10 -22.94
C ILE A 730 7.02 -12.49 -23.20
N GLY A 731 7.59 -13.49 -22.56
CA GLY A 731 7.15 -14.87 -22.61
C GLY A 731 5.87 -15.14 -21.82
N SER A 732 5.39 -16.37 -21.90
CA SER A 732 4.22 -16.86 -21.17
C SER A 732 4.46 -18.21 -20.50
N ALA A 733 3.47 -18.67 -19.76
CA ALA A 733 3.45 -19.97 -19.11
C ALA A 733 3.17 -21.10 -20.10
N VAL A 734 4.09 -22.06 -20.25
CA VAL A 734 3.97 -23.19 -21.18
C VAL A 734 4.33 -24.54 -20.58
N ALA A 735 3.45 -25.53 -20.84
CA ALA A 735 3.55 -26.90 -20.34
C ALA A 735 4.14 -27.91 -21.34
N SER A 736 4.27 -27.54 -22.63
CA SER A 736 4.59 -28.45 -23.76
C SER A 736 6.07 -28.84 -23.89
N GLY A 737 6.95 -28.36 -22.99
CA GLY A 737 8.40 -28.60 -23.06
C GLY A 737 9.16 -27.64 -23.98
N SER A 738 8.46 -26.68 -24.60
CA SER A 738 9.02 -25.48 -25.20
C SER A 738 9.42 -24.46 -24.11
N GLY A 739 10.34 -23.54 -24.42
CA GLY A 739 10.68 -22.44 -23.51
C GLY A 739 9.62 -21.35 -23.54
N GLY A 740 9.46 -20.57 -22.46
CA GLY A 740 8.37 -19.59 -22.30
C GLY A 740 8.33 -18.47 -23.34
N VAL A 741 9.45 -18.21 -24.03
CA VAL A 741 9.61 -17.26 -25.13
C VAL A 741 9.77 -18.00 -26.47
N ALA A 742 10.73 -18.93 -26.55
CA ALA A 742 11.10 -19.57 -27.80
C ALA A 742 11.47 -21.06 -27.68
N HIS A 743 11.23 -21.79 -28.77
CA HIS A 743 11.73 -23.14 -28.99
C HIS A 743 12.44 -23.23 -30.35
N VAL A 744 13.72 -23.61 -30.32
CA VAL A 744 14.60 -23.64 -31.50
C VAL A 744 15.00 -25.08 -31.78
N LYS A 745 14.48 -25.69 -32.86
CA LYS A 745 14.73 -27.09 -33.22
C LYS A 745 15.01 -27.22 -34.71
N ASN A 746 16.25 -27.51 -35.13
CA ASN A 746 16.66 -27.41 -36.54
C ASN A 746 16.32 -26.02 -37.11
N GLY A 747 16.83 -24.98 -36.45
CA GLY A 747 16.60 -23.57 -36.80
C GLY A 747 17.59 -22.69 -36.07
N THR A 748 17.64 -21.39 -36.40
CA THR A 748 18.58 -20.43 -35.81
C THR A 748 17.86 -19.22 -35.24
N LEU A 749 18.06 -18.92 -33.96
CA LEU A 749 17.65 -17.66 -33.33
C LEU A 749 18.89 -16.80 -33.05
N SER A 750 18.94 -15.57 -33.57
CA SER A 750 19.99 -14.61 -33.22
C SER A 750 19.39 -13.38 -32.54
N VAL A 751 19.96 -12.98 -31.40
CA VAL A 751 19.43 -11.91 -30.55
C VAL A 751 20.44 -10.75 -30.46
N TYR A 752 19.96 -9.54 -30.74
CA TYR A 752 20.71 -8.29 -30.68
C TYR A 752 19.91 -7.22 -29.94
N ASP A 753 20.44 -6.71 -28.83
CA ASP A 753 19.89 -5.55 -28.10
C ASP A 753 18.41 -5.69 -27.67
N VAL A 754 17.90 -6.92 -27.57
CA VAL A 754 16.53 -7.23 -27.13
C VAL A 754 16.55 -7.81 -25.71
N THR A 755 15.53 -7.49 -24.91
CA THR A 755 15.29 -8.14 -23.62
C THR A 755 14.30 -9.30 -23.74
N LEU A 756 14.66 -10.52 -23.31
CA LEU A 756 13.77 -11.68 -23.24
C LEU A 756 13.38 -11.97 -21.78
N THR A 757 12.10 -11.83 -21.44
CA THR A 757 11.64 -11.83 -20.04
C THR A 757 10.27 -12.47 -19.84
N GLY A 758 9.88 -12.74 -18.60
CA GLY A 758 8.54 -13.21 -18.23
C GLY A 758 8.20 -14.65 -18.63
N GLY A 759 9.14 -15.39 -19.20
CA GLY A 759 8.94 -16.78 -19.60
C GLY A 759 8.84 -17.73 -18.41
N ILE A 760 7.82 -18.60 -18.45
CA ILE A 760 7.58 -19.64 -17.44
C ILE A 760 7.39 -20.97 -18.16
N ALA A 761 8.30 -21.92 -17.97
CA ALA A 761 8.23 -23.20 -18.68
C ALA A 761 8.57 -24.38 -17.78
N LYS A 762 8.31 -25.59 -18.30
CA LYS A 762 8.83 -26.82 -17.68
C LYS A 762 10.35 -26.84 -17.68
N ASN A 763 10.97 -26.49 -18.80
CA ASN A 763 12.43 -26.39 -18.97
C ASN A 763 12.72 -25.14 -19.81
N GLY A 764 13.86 -24.48 -19.55
CA GLY A 764 14.26 -23.31 -20.31
C GLY A 764 13.25 -22.18 -20.17
N GLY A 765 13.20 -21.54 -19.00
CA GLY A 765 12.16 -20.55 -18.66
C GLY A 765 11.88 -19.55 -19.78
N ALA A 766 12.93 -19.07 -20.46
CA ALA A 766 12.81 -18.33 -21.71
C ALA A 766 12.92 -19.23 -22.96
N ILE A 767 14.02 -19.97 -23.12
CA ILE A 767 14.38 -20.60 -24.40
C ILE A 767 14.73 -22.08 -24.19
N VAL A 768 14.20 -22.94 -25.07
CA VAL A 768 14.70 -24.31 -25.24
C VAL A 768 15.37 -24.43 -26.61
N VAL A 769 16.61 -24.89 -26.63
CA VAL A 769 17.37 -25.19 -27.86
C VAL A 769 17.48 -26.71 -28.00
N ASP A 770 16.75 -27.25 -28.97
CA ASP A 770 16.64 -28.68 -29.27
C ASP A 770 17.60 -29.10 -30.39
N LYS A 771 17.55 -30.37 -30.78
CA LYS A 771 18.39 -30.99 -31.81
C LYS A 771 18.53 -30.13 -33.06
N ASP A 772 19.77 -29.89 -33.46
CA ASP A 772 20.20 -29.10 -34.61
C ASP A 772 19.75 -27.63 -34.55
N GLY A 773 19.25 -27.17 -33.39
CA GLY A 773 18.92 -25.78 -33.11
C GLY A 773 20.15 -24.97 -32.71
N THR A 774 20.20 -23.71 -33.13
CA THR A 774 21.29 -22.78 -32.78
C THR A 774 20.71 -21.49 -32.20
N LEU A 775 21.19 -21.08 -31.02
CA LEU A 775 20.92 -19.77 -30.42
C LEU A 775 22.20 -18.94 -30.42
N ASN A 776 22.17 -17.73 -30.99
CA ASN A 776 23.26 -16.77 -30.95
C ASN A 776 22.83 -15.54 -30.13
N ILE A 777 23.57 -15.23 -29.06
CA ILE A 777 23.36 -14.04 -28.23
C ILE A 777 24.53 -13.10 -28.48
N HIS A 778 24.28 -12.02 -29.21
CA HIS A 778 25.31 -11.01 -29.51
C HIS A 778 25.29 -9.87 -28.51
N SER A 779 24.09 -9.43 -28.11
CA SER A 779 23.87 -8.41 -27.09
C SER A 779 22.43 -8.52 -26.55
N GLY A 780 22.02 -7.60 -25.67
CA GLY A 780 20.71 -7.63 -25.02
C GLY A 780 20.71 -8.36 -23.68
N GLU A 781 19.52 -8.70 -23.20
CA GLU A 781 19.31 -9.24 -21.85
C GLU A 781 18.33 -10.42 -21.83
N ILE A 782 18.59 -11.45 -21.01
CA ILE A 782 17.62 -12.50 -20.68
C ILE A 782 17.42 -12.51 -19.17
N SER A 783 16.24 -12.11 -18.70
CA SER A 783 16.01 -11.91 -17.26
C SER A 783 14.57 -12.11 -16.80
N GLY A 784 14.39 -12.40 -15.51
CA GLY A 784 13.07 -12.57 -14.91
C GLY A 784 12.31 -13.81 -15.41
N ASN A 785 13.01 -14.81 -15.95
CA ASN A 785 12.42 -16.06 -16.39
C ASN A 785 12.60 -17.14 -15.32
N HIS A 786 11.67 -18.09 -15.26
CA HIS A 786 11.80 -19.18 -14.29
C HIS A 786 11.17 -20.50 -14.73
N VAL A 787 11.62 -21.56 -14.08
CA VAL A 787 11.05 -22.91 -14.18
C VAL A 787 10.65 -23.41 -12.80
N THR A 788 9.45 -23.98 -12.68
CA THR A 788 8.92 -24.45 -11.39
C THR A 788 9.32 -25.87 -11.07
N SER A 789 9.26 -26.78 -12.06
CA SER A 789 9.45 -28.23 -11.90
C SER A 789 10.55 -28.84 -12.78
N GLY A 790 11.38 -28.02 -13.42
CA GLY A 790 12.47 -28.51 -14.28
C GLY A 790 13.73 -27.65 -14.21
N LYS A 791 14.46 -27.60 -15.32
CA LYS A 791 15.87 -27.15 -15.37
C LYS A 791 16.05 -25.98 -16.33
N GLY A 792 17.13 -25.22 -16.16
CA GLY A 792 17.44 -24.06 -17.02
C GLY A 792 16.45 -22.92 -16.78
N GLY A 793 16.69 -22.10 -15.75
CA GLY A 793 15.78 -21.00 -15.40
C GLY A 793 15.61 -19.98 -16.52
N ALA A 794 16.61 -19.81 -17.39
CA ALA A 794 16.51 -19.06 -18.63
C ALA A 794 16.56 -19.97 -19.86
N ILE A 795 17.62 -20.77 -20.01
CA ILE A 795 17.91 -21.53 -21.23
C ILE A 795 18.10 -23.01 -20.89
N TYR A 796 17.48 -23.89 -21.67
CA TYR A 796 17.77 -25.33 -21.66
C TYR A 796 18.34 -25.76 -23.00
N VAL A 797 19.55 -26.32 -22.99
CA VAL A 797 20.24 -26.83 -24.17
C VAL A 797 20.12 -28.35 -24.17
N LYS A 798 19.32 -28.89 -25.09
CA LYS A 798 19.15 -30.34 -25.25
C LYS A 798 20.26 -30.94 -26.11
N SER A 799 20.28 -32.27 -26.16
CA SER A 799 21.14 -33.03 -27.06
C SER A 799 21.10 -32.55 -28.52
N GLY A 800 22.26 -32.16 -29.06
CA GLY A 800 22.42 -31.61 -30.41
C GLY A 800 22.05 -30.14 -30.57
N GLY A 801 21.63 -29.46 -29.50
CA GLY A 801 21.43 -28.01 -29.47
C GLY A 801 22.73 -27.25 -29.22
N VAL A 802 22.87 -26.07 -29.81
CA VAL A 802 24.06 -25.22 -29.70
C VAL A 802 23.67 -23.80 -29.26
N VAL A 803 24.29 -23.30 -28.19
CA VAL A 803 24.17 -21.91 -27.76
C VAL A 803 25.51 -21.21 -27.90
N ASN A 804 25.54 -20.06 -28.57
CA ASN A 804 26.71 -19.19 -28.69
C ASN A 804 26.42 -17.85 -28.01
N MET A 805 27.17 -17.51 -26.97
CA MET A 805 27.08 -16.23 -26.27
C MET A 805 28.33 -15.41 -26.57
N TYR A 806 28.18 -14.41 -27.44
CA TYR A 806 29.24 -13.46 -27.80
C TYR A 806 29.23 -12.23 -26.88
N GLY A 807 28.07 -11.89 -26.33
CA GLY A 807 27.85 -10.75 -25.45
C GLY A 807 26.50 -10.82 -24.73
N GLY A 808 26.02 -9.68 -24.25
CA GLY A 808 24.74 -9.59 -23.53
C GLY A 808 24.81 -10.04 -22.06
N THR A 809 23.65 -10.00 -21.40
CA THR A 809 23.53 -10.33 -19.97
C THR A 809 22.41 -11.35 -19.71
N ILE A 810 22.68 -12.38 -18.92
CA ILE A 810 21.66 -13.31 -18.41
C ILE A 810 21.61 -13.17 -16.89
N LYS A 811 20.51 -12.61 -16.36
CA LYS A 811 20.42 -12.29 -14.93
C LYS A 811 19.05 -12.52 -14.32
N ASN A 812 19.01 -12.73 -13.01
CA ASN A 812 17.77 -12.84 -12.24
C ASN A 812 16.80 -13.90 -12.78
N ASN A 813 17.33 -15.02 -13.31
CA ASN A 813 16.53 -16.17 -13.71
C ASN A 813 16.59 -17.25 -12.63
N ARG A 814 15.57 -18.12 -12.57
CA ARG A 814 15.41 -19.07 -11.47
C ARG A 814 14.96 -20.47 -11.86
N ALA A 815 15.62 -21.48 -11.33
CA ALA A 815 15.14 -22.87 -11.28
C ALA A 815 14.71 -23.24 -9.86
N TYR A 816 13.40 -23.39 -9.63
CA TYR A 816 12.84 -23.62 -8.29
C TYR A 816 13.03 -25.05 -7.75
N SER A 817 13.27 -26.03 -8.61
CA SER A 817 13.41 -27.43 -8.20
C SER A 817 14.46 -28.21 -9.00
N GLY A 818 15.20 -27.55 -9.88
CA GLY A 818 16.20 -28.17 -10.74
C GLY A 818 17.51 -27.40 -10.81
N ASP A 819 18.36 -27.84 -11.72
CA ASP A 819 19.70 -27.33 -11.93
C ASP A 819 19.73 -26.26 -13.03
N GLY A 820 20.80 -25.45 -13.05
CA GLY A 820 21.00 -24.43 -14.08
C GLY A 820 20.07 -23.24 -13.87
N GLY A 821 20.34 -22.39 -12.88
CA GLY A 821 19.49 -21.24 -12.58
C GLY A 821 19.40 -20.26 -13.75
N ALA A 822 20.46 -20.14 -14.54
CA ALA A 822 20.43 -19.50 -15.86
C ALA A 822 20.34 -20.54 -16.97
N ILE A 823 21.36 -21.38 -17.12
CA ILE A 823 21.52 -22.29 -18.25
C ILE A 823 21.69 -23.73 -17.76
N TYR A 824 20.93 -24.66 -18.35
CA TYR A 824 21.16 -26.10 -18.20
C TYR A 824 21.65 -26.68 -19.52
N VAL A 825 22.76 -27.43 -19.50
CA VAL A 825 23.33 -28.13 -20.66
C VAL A 825 23.19 -29.63 -20.46
N GLU A 826 22.32 -30.26 -21.25
CA GLU A 826 22.07 -31.70 -21.26
C GLU A 826 23.19 -32.47 -21.98
N ASP A 827 23.21 -33.79 -21.79
CA ASP A 827 24.04 -34.71 -22.58
C ASP A 827 23.92 -34.49 -24.10
N GLY A 828 25.07 -34.23 -24.75
CA GLY A 828 25.17 -33.90 -26.17
C GLY A 828 24.79 -32.46 -26.53
N GLY A 829 24.41 -31.62 -25.55
CA GLY A 829 24.22 -30.17 -25.72
C GLY A 829 25.55 -29.42 -25.69
N THR A 830 25.64 -28.29 -26.39
CA THR A 830 26.85 -27.46 -26.46
C THR A 830 26.57 -26.00 -26.11
N LEU A 831 27.32 -25.46 -25.16
CA LEU A 831 27.35 -24.04 -24.82
C LEU A 831 28.72 -23.45 -25.14
N ASN A 832 28.73 -22.39 -25.93
CA ASN A 832 29.92 -21.66 -26.33
C ASN A 832 29.88 -20.25 -25.72
N LEU A 833 30.72 -20.01 -24.70
CA LEU A 833 30.83 -18.73 -23.99
C LEU A 833 32.05 -17.96 -24.51
N TYR A 834 31.79 -16.99 -25.38
CA TYR A 834 32.82 -16.17 -26.02
C TYR A 834 32.89 -14.74 -25.44
N GLY A 835 31.87 -14.36 -24.67
CA GLY A 835 31.77 -13.09 -23.96
C GLY A 835 30.47 -12.99 -23.17
N GLY A 836 30.15 -11.80 -22.69
CA GLY A 836 28.91 -11.49 -21.96
C GLY A 836 28.95 -11.87 -20.47
N THR A 837 27.84 -11.58 -19.78
CA THR A 837 27.73 -11.70 -18.32
C THR A 837 26.57 -12.59 -17.89
N ILE A 838 26.81 -13.54 -16.98
CA ILE A 838 25.80 -14.39 -16.34
C ILE A 838 25.89 -14.18 -14.83
N THR A 839 24.87 -13.53 -14.24
CA THR A 839 24.95 -13.05 -12.85
C THR A 839 23.60 -13.04 -12.12
N GLY A 840 23.58 -13.23 -10.81
CA GLY A 840 22.36 -13.12 -10.01
C GLY A 840 21.29 -14.17 -10.32
N ASN A 841 21.65 -15.28 -10.97
CA ASN A 841 20.73 -16.37 -11.24
C ASN A 841 20.73 -17.39 -10.09
N THR A 842 19.61 -18.08 -9.90
CA THR A 842 19.39 -18.94 -8.73
C THR A 842 18.86 -20.32 -9.11
N ALA A 843 19.41 -21.36 -8.50
CA ALA A 843 18.94 -22.74 -8.61
C ALA A 843 18.66 -23.33 -7.22
N SER A 844 17.70 -24.26 -7.14
CA SER A 844 17.51 -25.09 -5.93
C SER A 844 18.21 -26.45 -6.05
N GLY A 845 18.68 -26.82 -7.24
CA GLY A 845 19.61 -27.93 -7.45
C GLY A 845 21.06 -27.45 -7.41
N LEU A 846 21.79 -27.67 -8.50
CA LEU A 846 23.18 -27.28 -8.74
C LEU A 846 23.30 -26.27 -9.87
N GLY A 847 24.44 -25.56 -9.96
CA GLY A 847 24.71 -24.60 -11.03
C GLY A 847 23.73 -23.44 -11.03
N GLY A 848 23.82 -22.57 -10.03
CA GLY A 848 23.03 -21.34 -9.95
C GLY A 848 23.13 -20.49 -11.23
N GLY A 849 24.31 -20.43 -11.84
CA GLY A 849 24.51 -19.87 -13.17
C GLY A 849 24.27 -20.94 -14.24
N ILE A 850 25.24 -21.82 -14.41
CA ILE A 850 25.26 -22.84 -15.45
C ILE A 850 25.43 -24.21 -14.80
N TYR A 851 24.63 -25.18 -15.21
CA TYR A 851 24.85 -26.58 -14.89
C TYR A 851 25.14 -27.38 -16.17
N VAL A 852 26.19 -28.19 -16.14
CA VAL A 852 26.62 -29.05 -17.24
C VAL A 852 26.48 -30.50 -16.82
N GLU A 853 25.53 -31.21 -17.44
CA GLU A 853 25.31 -32.63 -17.25
C GLU A 853 26.45 -33.46 -17.86
N ALA A 854 26.63 -34.70 -17.38
CA ALA A 854 27.59 -35.62 -17.96
C ALA A 854 27.31 -35.82 -19.46
N GLY A 855 28.30 -35.51 -20.30
CA GLY A 855 28.19 -35.58 -21.76
C GLY A 855 27.77 -34.27 -22.44
N GLY A 856 27.41 -33.23 -21.68
CA GLY A 856 27.31 -31.87 -22.16
C GLY A 856 28.68 -31.23 -22.39
N MET A 857 28.73 -30.12 -23.13
CA MET A 857 29.99 -29.43 -23.45
C MET A 857 29.88 -27.92 -23.25
N VAL A 858 30.91 -27.33 -22.63
CA VAL A 858 31.11 -25.88 -22.52
C VAL A 858 32.45 -25.51 -23.15
N ASN A 859 32.43 -24.61 -24.14
CA ASN A 859 33.64 -24.04 -24.72
C ASN A 859 33.76 -22.57 -24.32
N VAL A 860 34.93 -22.16 -23.85
CA VAL A 860 35.20 -20.76 -23.45
C VAL A 860 36.31 -20.14 -24.30
N LYS A 861 36.21 -18.83 -24.57
CA LYS A 861 37.28 -17.96 -25.10
C LYS A 861 36.90 -16.49 -24.86
N GLY A 862 37.84 -15.56 -25.00
CA GLY A 862 37.56 -14.12 -24.88
C GLY A 862 37.33 -13.67 -23.43
N VAL A 863 36.27 -12.90 -23.19
CA VAL A 863 35.97 -12.26 -21.88
C VAL A 863 34.60 -12.67 -21.31
N PRO A 864 34.34 -13.96 -21.06
CA PRO A 864 33.12 -14.39 -20.40
C PRO A 864 33.16 -14.07 -18.90
N ILE A 865 32.03 -13.62 -18.35
CA ILE A 865 31.87 -13.35 -16.92
C ILE A 865 30.71 -14.20 -16.38
N VAL A 866 30.98 -15.13 -15.46
CA VAL A 866 30.00 -15.97 -14.77
C VAL A 866 30.29 -15.88 -13.27
N LYS A 867 29.57 -15.00 -12.57
CA LYS A 867 29.79 -14.71 -11.14
C LYS A 867 28.48 -14.38 -10.43
N ASP A 868 28.51 -14.38 -9.10
CA ASP A 868 27.37 -13.99 -8.26
C ASP A 868 26.07 -14.79 -8.52
N ASN A 869 26.19 -16.03 -8.98
CA ASN A 869 25.07 -16.96 -9.10
C ASN A 869 25.06 -17.95 -7.94
N THR A 870 23.86 -18.36 -7.50
CA THR A 870 23.74 -19.21 -6.31
C THR A 870 22.88 -20.45 -6.54
N ALA A 871 23.31 -21.56 -5.93
CA ALA A 871 22.53 -22.77 -5.81
C ALA A 871 22.30 -23.04 -4.32
N ASN A 872 21.04 -23.16 -3.88
CA ASN A 872 20.68 -23.31 -2.46
C ASN A 872 21.35 -22.27 -1.53
N GLY A 873 21.44 -21.02 -1.99
CA GLY A 873 22.05 -19.92 -1.24
C GLY A 873 23.58 -19.95 -1.15
N LYS A 874 24.24 -20.92 -1.80
CA LYS A 874 25.71 -20.99 -1.89
C LYS A 874 26.19 -20.56 -3.28
N PRO A 875 27.39 -19.99 -3.42
CA PRO A 875 27.98 -19.73 -4.73
C PRO A 875 27.98 -21.01 -5.57
N SER A 876 27.43 -20.91 -6.78
CA SER A 876 27.47 -21.98 -7.77
C SER A 876 27.27 -21.34 -9.14
N ASN A 877 28.38 -21.01 -9.78
CA ASN A 877 28.44 -20.34 -11.06
C ASN A 877 28.41 -21.38 -12.17
N LEU A 878 29.56 -21.80 -12.71
CA LEU A 878 29.65 -22.93 -13.64
C LEU A 878 29.87 -24.23 -12.86
N CYS A 879 28.80 -25.01 -12.68
CA CYS A 879 28.85 -26.32 -12.06
C CYS A 879 29.02 -27.43 -13.11
N ILE A 880 30.14 -28.14 -13.04
CA ILE A 880 30.47 -29.24 -13.96
C ILE A 880 30.23 -30.59 -13.27
N CYS A 881 29.39 -31.43 -13.88
CA CYS A 881 29.18 -32.80 -13.42
C CYS A 881 30.39 -33.70 -13.73
N ALA A 882 30.70 -34.65 -12.85
CA ALA A 882 31.80 -35.59 -13.05
C ALA A 882 31.62 -36.44 -14.32
N ASN A 883 32.59 -36.45 -15.25
CA ASN A 883 32.69 -37.45 -16.30
C ASN A 883 34.15 -37.95 -16.43
N SER A 884 34.35 -39.26 -16.36
CA SER A 884 35.64 -39.93 -16.15
C SER A 884 36.43 -40.24 -17.45
N SER A 885 36.20 -39.54 -18.55
CA SER A 885 36.87 -39.84 -19.84
C SER A 885 37.41 -38.59 -20.58
N SER A 886 36.66 -37.48 -20.54
CA SER A 886 36.96 -36.24 -21.26
C SER A 886 36.45 -35.03 -20.47
N PRO A 887 37.19 -33.91 -20.42
CA PRO A 887 36.72 -32.70 -19.76
C PRO A 887 35.51 -32.11 -20.49
N LEU A 888 34.49 -31.72 -19.72
CA LEU A 888 33.28 -31.08 -20.24
C LEU A 888 33.51 -29.59 -20.56
N LEU A 889 34.58 -29.00 -20.03
CA LEU A 889 35.02 -27.65 -20.32
C LEU A 889 36.26 -27.68 -21.23
N SER A 890 36.21 -26.90 -22.30
CA SER A 890 37.32 -26.70 -23.23
C SER A 890 37.58 -25.20 -23.41
N ILE A 891 38.86 -24.85 -23.55
CA ILE A 891 39.28 -23.47 -23.83
C ILE A 891 39.63 -23.43 -25.32
N SER A 892 38.70 -22.90 -26.11
CA SER A 892 38.73 -22.99 -27.58
C SER A 892 39.52 -21.87 -28.26
N GLY A 893 40.03 -20.92 -27.47
CA GLY A 893 40.87 -19.80 -27.89
C GLY A 893 41.36 -19.01 -26.68
N ASP A 894 42.11 -17.94 -26.91
CA ASP A 894 42.72 -17.17 -25.81
C ASP A 894 41.65 -16.52 -24.92
N MET A 895 41.90 -16.59 -23.60
CA MET A 895 41.17 -15.81 -22.60
C MET A 895 41.94 -14.53 -22.32
N THR A 896 41.23 -13.41 -22.24
CA THR A 896 41.83 -12.07 -22.06
C THR A 896 41.42 -11.44 -20.74
N ASP A 897 42.14 -10.40 -20.32
CA ASP A 897 41.92 -9.70 -19.06
C ASP A 897 40.46 -9.24 -18.88
N GLY A 898 39.92 -9.48 -17.69
CA GLY A 898 38.52 -9.24 -17.35
C GLY A 898 37.64 -10.49 -17.35
N ALA A 899 38.07 -11.60 -17.95
CA ALA A 899 37.33 -12.87 -17.87
C ALA A 899 37.29 -13.39 -16.43
N GLN A 900 36.11 -13.84 -15.98
CA GLN A 900 35.93 -14.35 -14.62
C GLN A 900 34.85 -15.43 -14.61
N ILE A 901 35.23 -16.67 -14.35
CA ILE A 901 34.30 -17.79 -14.30
C ILE A 901 34.39 -18.46 -12.93
N GLY A 902 33.34 -18.30 -12.13
CA GLY A 902 33.17 -19.11 -10.93
C GLY A 902 32.97 -20.59 -11.30
N VAL A 903 33.65 -21.52 -10.64
CA VAL A 903 33.57 -22.97 -10.93
C VAL A 903 33.26 -23.80 -9.69
N SER A 904 32.36 -24.77 -9.86
CA SER A 904 31.97 -25.76 -8.86
C SER A 904 31.79 -27.14 -9.47
N THR A 905 31.62 -28.15 -8.62
CA THR A 905 31.32 -29.52 -9.03
C THR A 905 30.52 -30.28 -7.99
N ASN A 906 29.84 -31.34 -8.44
CA ASN A 906 29.27 -32.38 -7.59
C ASN A 906 30.20 -33.60 -7.38
N ALA A 907 31.39 -33.59 -7.99
CA ALA A 907 32.41 -34.62 -7.84
C ALA A 907 33.25 -34.38 -6.58
N SER A 908 33.83 -35.45 -6.04
CA SER A 908 34.93 -35.31 -5.08
C SER A 908 36.13 -34.70 -5.80
N CYS A 909 36.74 -33.68 -5.19
CA CYS A 909 38.03 -33.19 -5.64
C CYS A 909 39.09 -34.30 -5.50
N PRO A 910 40.06 -34.40 -6.44
CA PRO A 910 40.29 -33.47 -7.54
C PRO A 910 39.46 -33.80 -8.78
N MET A 911 38.98 -32.76 -9.47
CA MET A 911 38.22 -32.88 -10.71
C MET A 911 38.93 -32.16 -11.86
N LEU A 912 39.19 -32.88 -12.96
CA LEU A 912 39.70 -32.30 -14.19
C LEU A 912 38.66 -31.38 -14.83
N LEU A 913 38.98 -30.09 -14.94
CA LEU A 913 38.14 -29.08 -15.57
C LEU A 913 38.37 -29.05 -17.09
N ALA A 914 39.62 -28.85 -17.52
CA ALA A 914 40.01 -28.70 -18.92
C ALA A 914 41.41 -29.29 -19.17
N ARG A 915 41.74 -29.64 -20.43
CA ARG A 915 43.06 -30.17 -20.82
C ARG A 915 43.50 -29.74 -22.21
N GLY A 916 44.79 -29.85 -22.49
CA GLY A 916 45.40 -29.64 -23.82
C GLY A 916 45.87 -28.22 -24.10
N MET A 917 45.99 -27.39 -23.06
CA MET A 917 46.33 -25.97 -23.17
C MET A 917 47.79 -25.70 -22.76
N GLN A 918 48.53 -24.95 -23.57
CA GLN A 918 49.92 -24.57 -23.28
C GLN A 918 50.03 -23.39 -22.32
N THR A 919 48.99 -22.56 -22.23
CA THR A 919 48.92 -21.37 -21.39
C THR A 919 48.23 -21.70 -20.06
N ASP A 920 48.73 -21.13 -18.97
CA ASP A 920 48.07 -21.21 -17.66
C ASP A 920 46.90 -20.21 -17.60
N TYR A 921 45.67 -20.72 -17.70
CA TYR A 921 44.44 -19.91 -17.56
C TYR A 921 43.81 -20.00 -16.16
N SER A 922 44.50 -20.59 -15.18
CA SER A 922 43.91 -20.84 -13.85
C SER A 922 43.41 -19.56 -13.16
N ALA A 923 44.03 -18.41 -13.42
CA ALA A 923 43.63 -17.12 -12.84
C ALA A 923 42.23 -16.64 -13.24
N TYR A 924 41.69 -17.11 -14.37
CA TYR A 924 40.35 -16.73 -14.85
C TYR A 924 39.23 -17.63 -14.28
N PHE A 925 39.59 -18.71 -13.58
CA PHE A 925 38.65 -19.66 -12.97
C PHE A 925 38.70 -19.54 -11.44
N ILE A 926 37.62 -19.03 -10.87
CA ILE A 926 37.49 -18.74 -9.44
C ILE A 926 36.70 -19.89 -8.80
N PRO A 927 37.25 -20.63 -7.83
CA PRO A 927 36.48 -21.67 -7.16
C PRO A 927 35.30 -21.08 -6.39
N ASP A 928 34.11 -21.65 -6.58
CA ASP A 928 32.91 -21.26 -5.84
C ASP A 928 32.95 -21.72 -4.37
N ASP A 929 33.60 -22.87 -4.11
CA ASP A 929 33.84 -23.37 -2.76
C ASP A 929 35.17 -22.81 -2.23
N ALA A 930 35.09 -22.06 -1.13
CA ALA A 930 36.23 -21.47 -0.45
C ALA A 930 37.27 -22.50 0.00
N ASN A 931 36.90 -23.78 0.15
CA ASN A 931 37.80 -24.89 0.49
C ASN A 931 38.44 -25.55 -0.75
N THR A 932 38.28 -24.98 -1.94
CA THR A 932 38.86 -25.49 -3.18
C THR A 932 39.73 -24.45 -3.89
N PHE A 933 40.56 -24.90 -4.83
CA PHE A 933 41.39 -24.04 -5.67
C PHE A 933 41.55 -24.64 -7.07
N VAL A 934 41.73 -23.79 -8.09
CA VAL A 934 42.02 -24.23 -9.46
C VAL A 934 43.52 -24.31 -9.65
N PHE A 935 43.98 -25.43 -10.17
CA PHE A 935 45.38 -25.73 -10.38
C PHE A 935 45.68 -26.04 -11.85
N TYR A 936 46.76 -25.45 -12.36
CA TYR A 936 47.31 -25.74 -13.67
C TYR A 936 48.62 -26.54 -13.59
N THR A 937 48.61 -27.75 -14.15
CA THR A 937 49.78 -28.62 -14.34
C THR A 937 49.60 -29.48 -15.57
N ASP A 938 50.70 -29.87 -16.21
CA ASP A 938 50.70 -30.85 -17.31
C ASP A 938 49.66 -30.53 -18.42
N GLN A 939 49.55 -29.23 -18.75
CA GLN A 939 48.60 -28.70 -19.74
C GLN A 939 47.12 -28.94 -19.39
N ALA A 940 46.79 -29.05 -18.10
CA ALA A 940 45.45 -29.31 -17.59
C ALA A 940 45.07 -28.38 -16.42
N LEU A 941 43.79 -27.97 -16.39
CA LEU A 941 43.17 -27.30 -15.25
C LEU A 941 42.41 -28.31 -14.40
N THR A 942 42.66 -28.31 -13.10
CA THR A 942 42.05 -29.23 -12.14
C THR A 942 41.52 -28.44 -10.96
N LEU A 943 40.28 -28.70 -10.55
CA LEU A 943 39.73 -28.21 -9.30
C LEU A 943 40.15 -29.15 -8.17
N CYS A 944 40.85 -28.62 -7.16
CA CYS A 944 41.42 -29.39 -6.07
C CYS A 944 40.89 -28.91 -4.72
N ALA A 945 40.83 -29.81 -3.73
CA ALA A 945 40.57 -29.44 -2.34
C ALA A 945 41.81 -28.70 -1.78
N LYS A 946 41.59 -27.63 -1.02
CA LYS A 946 42.67 -26.96 -0.29
C LYS A 946 43.22 -27.89 0.79
N PRO A 947 44.54 -27.90 1.02
CA PRO A 947 45.12 -28.61 2.14
C PRO A 947 44.62 -28.02 3.46
N THR A 948 44.44 -28.88 4.46
CA THR A 948 44.07 -28.52 5.83
C THR A 948 45.15 -28.98 6.80
N ALA A 949 45.21 -28.36 7.97
CA ALA A 949 46.07 -28.80 9.05
C ALA A 949 45.27 -28.89 10.35
N THR A 950 45.62 -29.85 11.20
CA THR A 950 45.02 -30.08 12.52
C THR A 950 46.15 -30.33 13.51
N LEU A 951 46.07 -29.75 14.70
CA LEU A 951 47.06 -29.95 15.77
C LEU A 951 46.39 -30.65 16.96
N GLU A 952 46.73 -31.92 17.19
CA GLU A 952 46.24 -32.69 18.35
C GLU A 952 47.40 -32.96 19.31
N GLY A 953 47.35 -32.33 20.50
CA GLY A 953 48.49 -32.33 21.42
C GLY A 953 49.71 -31.66 20.77
N ASP A 954 50.82 -32.40 20.71
CA ASP A 954 52.05 -31.95 20.05
C ASP A 954 52.17 -32.46 18.60
N THR A 955 51.17 -33.15 18.05
CA THR A 955 51.25 -33.73 16.70
C THR A 955 50.49 -32.87 15.68
N LEU A 956 51.23 -32.23 14.77
CA LEU A 956 50.68 -31.53 13.61
C LEU A 956 50.41 -32.54 12.49
N THR A 957 49.17 -32.60 12.05
CA THR A 957 48.71 -33.40 10.90
C THR A 957 48.29 -32.47 9.79
N ILE A 958 48.89 -32.60 8.61
CA ILE A 958 48.54 -31.83 7.42
C ILE A 958 47.96 -32.77 6.39
N THR A 959 46.74 -32.50 5.97
CA THR A 959 46.01 -33.27 4.98
C THR A 959 45.96 -32.49 3.68
N THR A 960 46.53 -33.03 2.61
CA THR A 960 46.54 -32.38 1.27
C THR A 960 45.17 -32.45 0.57
N GLY A 961 44.22 -33.20 1.14
CA GLY A 961 42.83 -33.27 0.71
C GLY A 961 42.60 -33.97 -0.64
N SER A 962 43.65 -34.39 -1.35
CA SER A 962 43.52 -35.05 -2.65
C SER A 962 44.71 -35.94 -3.01
N GLY A 963 44.43 -37.22 -3.30
CA GLY A 963 45.44 -38.24 -3.65
C GLY A 963 46.11 -38.10 -5.01
N ASN A 964 45.84 -37.02 -5.77
CA ASN A 964 46.48 -36.74 -7.06
C ASN A 964 47.42 -35.52 -7.06
N MET A 965 47.69 -34.89 -5.91
CA MET A 965 48.81 -33.94 -5.82
C MET A 965 50.12 -34.73 -5.98
N SER A 966 50.74 -34.68 -7.16
CA SER A 966 51.96 -35.45 -7.46
C SER A 966 53.21 -34.76 -6.87
N ASN A 967 54.40 -35.29 -7.18
CA ASN A 967 55.73 -34.76 -6.79
C ASN A 967 56.00 -33.30 -7.25
N THR A 968 55.02 -32.62 -7.83
CA THR A 968 55.06 -31.22 -8.26
C THR A 968 54.89 -30.22 -7.11
N PHE A 969 54.62 -30.67 -5.88
CA PHE A 969 54.47 -29.79 -4.73
C PHE A 969 55.42 -30.11 -3.57
N VAL A 970 55.78 -29.07 -2.83
CA VAL A 970 56.45 -29.13 -1.53
C VAL A 970 55.49 -28.58 -0.49
N LEU A 971 55.15 -29.39 0.49
CA LEU A 971 54.42 -28.97 1.68
C LEU A 971 55.43 -28.53 2.73
N LEU A 972 55.22 -27.35 3.32
CA LEU A 972 56.12 -26.78 4.32
C LEU A 972 55.32 -26.31 5.54
N ALA A 973 55.71 -26.73 6.74
CA ALA A 973 55.17 -26.24 8.00
C ALA A 973 56.27 -25.49 8.77
N ALA A 974 55.96 -24.27 9.19
CA ALA A 974 56.88 -23.41 9.92
C ALA A 974 56.27 -23.02 11.28
N GLU A 975 57.05 -23.20 12.34
CA GLU A 975 56.77 -22.76 13.70
C GLU A 975 57.33 -21.36 13.91
N TYR A 976 56.54 -20.45 14.48
CA TYR A 976 56.94 -19.10 14.84
C TYR A 976 56.71 -18.86 16.34
N ASP A 977 57.60 -18.12 16.99
CA ASP A 977 57.38 -17.65 18.36
C ASP A 977 56.29 -16.56 18.44
N THR A 978 56.02 -16.08 19.66
CA THR A 978 55.05 -15.02 19.92
C THR A 978 55.40 -13.70 19.24
N ASP A 979 56.69 -13.46 18.99
CA ASP A 979 57.22 -12.23 18.38
C ASP A 979 57.35 -12.34 16.84
N GLY A 980 56.98 -13.49 16.26
CA GLY A 980 56.95 -13.73 14.82
C GLY A 980 58.28 -14.21 14.23
N LYS A 981 59.26 -14.61 15.05
CA LYS A 981 60.51 -15.22 14.58
C LYS A 981 60.31 -16.72 14.35
N MET A 982 60.80 -17.20 13.21
CA MET A 982 60.72 -18.61 12.84
C MET A 982 61.63 -19.45 13.75
N LEU A 983 61.06 -20.46 14.42
CA LEU A 983 61.75 -21.35 15.36
C LEU A 983 62.18 -22.67 14.72
N ALA A 984 61.32 -23.27 13.91
CA ALA A 984 61.55 -24.55 13.25
C ALA A 984 60.76 -24.64 11.92
N VAL A 985 61.24 -25.48 11.01
CA VAL A 985 60.57 -25.77 9.73
C VAL A 985 60.68 -27.25 9.43
N GLN A 986 59.58 -27.83 8.97
CA GLN A 986 59.51 -29.16 8.40
C GLN A 986 58.96 -29.07 6.97
N SER A 987 59.51 -29.84 6.04
CA SER A 987 59.03 -29.87 4.66
C SER A 987 58.95 -31.30 4.12
N TRP A 988 58.02 -31.52 3.18
CA TRP A 988 57.83 -32.78 2.47
C TRP A 988 57.62 -32.53 0.98
N ASN A 989 58.24 -33.35 0.14
CA ASN A 989 57.77 -33.50 -1.23
C ASN A 989 56.44 -34.25 -1.19
N VAL A 990 55.41 -33.69 -1.81
CA VAL A 990 54.09 -34.32 -1.82
C VAL A 990 54.15 -35.55 -2.72
N ALA A 991 54.03 -36.73 -2.12
CA ALA A 991 54.03 -38.00 -2.83
C ALA A 991 52.63 -38.31 -3.37
N PRO A 992 52.51 -38.89 -4.58
CA PRO A 992 51.25 -39.41 -5.10
C PRO A 992 50.58 -40.34 -4.10
N GLN A 993 49.25 -40.25 -3.97
CA GLN A 993 48.43 -41.09 -3.08
C GLN A 993 48.73 -40.98 -1.57
N LYS A 994 49.62 -40.07 -1.16
CA LYS A 994 49.83 -39.77 0.26
C LYS A 994 49.09 -38.49 0.63
N ASP A 995 47.98 -38.67 1.34
CA ASP A 995 47.07 -37.59 1.68
C ASP A 995 47.42 -36.88 2.98
N THR A 996 48.29 -37.48 3.81
CA THR A 996 48.56 -36.99 5.17
C THR A 996 50.06 -36.97 5.48
N TYR A 997 50.50 -35.90 6.12
CA TYR A 997 51.87 -35.66 6.58
C TYR A 997 51.83 -35.24 8.04
N THR A 998 52.66 -35.87 8.87
CA THR A 998 52.70 -35.61 10.30
C THR A 998 54.09 -35.19 10.77
N CYS A 999 54.15 -34.27 11.74
CA CYS A 999 55.36 -33.94 12.50
C CYS A 999 55.02 -33.52 13.92
N ASP A 1000 55.97 -33.69 14.83
CA ASP A 1000 55.85 -33.17 16.19
C ASP A 1000 56.20 -31.69 16.24
N VAL A 1001 55.34 -30.91 16.89
CA VAL A 1001 55.52 -29.50 17.20
C VAL A 1001 56.36 -29.41 18.46
N LYS A 1002 57.53 -28.78 18.37
CA LYS A 1002 58.51 -28.80 19.47
C LYS A 1002 58.24 -27.77 20.56
N ASN A 1003 57.48 -26.71 20.24
CA ASN A 1003 57.27 -25.58 21.13
C ASN A 1003 55.78 -25.40 21.44
N PRO A 1004 55.33 -25.77 22.66
CA PRO A 1004 53.97 -25.53 23.10
C PRO A 1004 53.61 -24.05 23.03
N GLY A 1005 52.61 -23.68 22.22
CA GLY A 1005 52.15 -22.31 22.03
C GLY A 1005 52.76 -21.53 20.85
N ALA A 1006 53.61 -22.16 20.02
CA ALA A 1006 54.10 -21.54 18.78
C ALA A 1006 52.97 -21.35 17.75
N LYS A 1007 53.04 -20.26 16.97
CA LYS A 1007 52.14 -20.03 15.83
C LYS A 1007 52.63 -20.85 14.64
N ILE A 1008 51.79 -21.73 14.12
CA ILE A 1008 52.13 -22.60 12.97
C ILE A 1008 51.54 -22.02 11.69
N LYS A 1009 52.36 -21.99 10.63
CA LYS A 1009 51.93 -21.70 9.26
C LYS A 1009 52.38 -22.80 8.30
N CYS A 1010 51.44 -23.29 7.52
CA CYS A 1010 51.63 -24.29 6.49
C CYS A 1010 51.54 -23.64 5.11
N PHE A 1011 52.38 -24.11 4.19
CA PHE A 1011 52.52 -23.58 2.83
C PHE A 1011 52.48 -24.75 1.86
N LEU A 1012 51.74 -24.59 0.77
CA LEU A 1012 51.83 -25.47 -0.40
C LEU A 1012 52.58 -24.73 -1.50
N LEU A 1013 53.76 -25.20 -1.83
CA LEU A 1013 54.68 -24.58 -2.79
C LEU A 1013 54.82 -25.46 -4.03
N ARG A 1014 55.07 -24.86 -5.20
CA ARG A 1014 55.48 -25.62 -6.39
C ARG A 1014 56.91 -26.17 -6.20
N ALA A 1015 57.15 -27.44 -6.46
CA ALA A 1015 58.45 -28.07 -6.24
C ALA A 1015 59.58 -27.51 -7.12
N THR A 1016 59.24 -26.98 -8.30
CA THR A 1016 60.22 -26.45 -9.26
C THR A 1016 60.61 -25.00 -8.98
N SER A 1017 59.68 -24.17 -8.50
CA SER A 1017 59.90 -22.73 -8.30
C SER A 1017 59.86 -22.29 -6.84
N TYR A 1018 59.43 -23.17 -5.92
CA TYR A 1018 59.13 -22.87 -4.52
C TYR A 1018 58.15 -21.70 -4.33
N THR A 1019 57.37 -21.37 -5.36
CA THR A 1019 56.37 -20.31 -5.28
C THR A 1019 55.10 -20.84 -4.60
N PRO A 1020 54.48 -20.04 -3.71
CA PRO A 1020 53.22 -20.42 -3.07
C PRO A 1020 52.10 -20.63 -4.10
N VAL A 1021 51.37 -21.72 -3.95
CA VAL A 1021 50.17 -22.06 -4.74
C VAL A 1021 48.93 -21.44 -4.10
N LEU A 1022 48.96 -21.28 -2.78
CA LEU A 1022 47.88 -20.78 -1.94
C LEU A 1022 48.47 -19.82 -0.91
N THR A 1023 47.59 -19.01 -0.29
CA THR A 1023 47.95 -18.31 0.93
C THR A 1023 48.33 -19.30 2.04
N PRO A 1024 49.24 -18.92 2.96
CA PRO A 1024 49.61 -19.80 4.06
C PRO A 1024 48.39 -20.08 4.94
N PHE A 1025 48.21 -21.34 5.35
CA PHE A 1025 47.11 -21.78 6.22
C PHE A 1025 47.65 -22.20 7.58
N SER A 1026 46.82 -22.16 8.61
CA SER A 1026 47.20 -22.53 9.98
C SER A 1026 46.36 -23.72 10.43
N PRO A 1027 46.85 -24.53 11.38
CA PRO A 1027 46.10 -25.66 11.90
C PRO A 1027 44.82 -25.20 12.60
N LEU A 1028 43.75 -25.96 12.39
CA LEU A 1028 42.52 -25.90 13.17
C LEU A 1028 42.79 -26.59 14.53
N ALA A 1029 42.24 -26.01 15.60
CA ALA A 1029 42.36 -26.52 16.97
C ALA A 1029 41.50 -27.76 17.21
#